data_AF-A0AA87C0R9-F1
#
_entry.id   AF-A0AA87C0R9-F1
#
_cell.length_a   1.000
_cell.length_b   1.000
_cell.length_c   1.000
_cell.angle_alpha   90.00
_cell.angle_beta   90.00
_cell.angle_gamma   90.00
#
_symmetry.space_group_name_H-M   'P 1'
#
loop_
_entity.id
_entity.type
_entity.pdbx_description
1 polymer ?
#
loop_
_entity_poly.entity_id
_entity_poly.type
_entity_poly.pdbx_seq_one_letter_code
_entity_poly.pdbx_strand_id
1 'polypeptide(L)'
;MNGQRSLLAVAIALGIAGCGSDSSDSSTTDTGGSTATSASLTAKAADGYLVGANACLDLNSNKVCDKDEPSAVTGDDGSFTIDNLTQEQLEQGTLLIEVVAGQTIDTDNPGVVLSKSYRLTAPPKSAFISPLTTLIQNEIESGSSLEEAKTAIQEKLGTTLDLTQDYIEAKNNNDLADSQKAAFENLHRVAQVTASVMAENTDALSETAAGAGISVEALTALINEEVTRVLEEVVKNIEAAGENFNPSDIAGSINRDHIAIDDSNLEDKIKENEANKGSKQADLAKLIKTDGINWFGGDNDTGKDLVVAYGTLKSDSDNSVTDTSYIYDYFAEQFVEFEYTPDTNNMVLGQNGWEASDDTLTSIKPNKDGSLTLESRSSIFSEVASAKQLDISGLNVRSIMDQTDDENVWSNIMPVGLKFPDNTTAYKLSVEDINDNIYTFYKGDWCAEHAPDRYEALNNMCNGISAFKNGSDTWLATLASTTAEDESDRHDTASNNHADLIPMAGMESAEIFAQLLSNGTVVYYTRAWNLDSTFSKLSELGSWKDESVNGKVLRQVTIPESIHSQATWSNYQKEDNSAYLSVVEGFVRITYKEVEDAGSEAYVFDEATKQFILDNALTPQPLHPLNLQACLDSLPDAEFIATANDVTVYDVQRTPIWDPEAITQNLTYEFTYLGDTFSWLNDVTLVTGLPSWITDLEGSLEKTRIDIKDSEGALMGYEYSYSSEDHYLGQEGFNSDDSLGWGSAKAALPLTITDNQKIINQTVDFGTSTNAPLASQFDYWYDEDSGEEFEIEYPGLRTVSVETSLDDIIYGQPYFLPTFNYQETYLGKEEVTVPAGTFVACKVTSETQFENDGPRDTQTTWLTNRGSIKSIQEESSWGMSINMKAKSLPSIQ
;
A
#
# COMPACT_ATOMS: atom_id res chain seq x y z
N MET A 1 -7.05 12.38 7.15
CA MET A 1 -6.59 13.11 5.95
C MET A 1 -5.25 13.67 6.30
N ASN A 2 -4.19 12.91 6.02
CA ASN A 2 -2.81 13.36 6.20
C ASN A 2 -2.64 14.57 5.29
N GLY A 3 -2.21 15.70 5.87
CA GLY A 3 -1.84 16.87 5.09
C GLY A 3 -0.74 16.43 4.14
N GLN A 4 -1.03 16.45 2.83
CA GLN A 4 -0.05 16.21 1.80
C GLN A 4 1.07 17.22 2.04
N ARG A 5 2.21 16.75 2.53
CA ARG A 5 3.40 17.58 2.66
C ARG A 5 3.84 18.00 1.22
N SER A 6 4.68 19.02 1.06
CA SER A 6 5.25 19.46 -0.22
C SER A 6 5.66 18.24 -1.06
N LEU A 7 5.58 18.24 -2.40
CA LEU A 7 5.85 17.05 -3.22
C LEU A 7 7.23 16.40 -2.99
N LEU A 8 8.20 17.13 -2.42
CA LEU A 8 9.46 16.60 -1.92
C LEU A 8 9.32 15.76 -0.62
N ALA A 9 8.36 16.12 0.22
CA ALA A 9 7.96 15.48 1.47
C ALA A 9 6.80 14.47 1.30
N VAL A 10 6.07 14.46 0.18
CA VAL A 10 5.19 13.32 -0.20
C VAL A 10 5.98 12.14 -0.75
N ALA A 11 7.18 12.36 -1.31
CA ALA A 11 8.11 11.27 -1.66
C ALA A 11 8.92 10.76 -0.44
N ILE A 12 8.74 11.34 0.76
CA ILE A 12 9.57 11.11 1.95
C ILE A 12 8.70 11.13 3.22
N ALA A 13 7.69 10.26 3.30
CA ALA A 13 6.92 10.12 4.53
C ALA A 13 6.63 8.64 4.86
N LEU A 14 7.54 8.03 5.63
CA LEU A 14 7.33 7.00 6.69
C LEU A 14 8.64 6.20 6.94
N GLY A 15 9.36 6.43 8.05
CA GLY A 15 10.25 5.41 8.66
C GLY A 15 11.67 5.81 9.17
N ILE A 16 11.80 5.88 10.51
CA ILE A 16 12.98 5.84 11.43
C ILE A 16 13.94 7.06 11.63
N ALA A 17 14.05 7.53 12.88
CA ALA A 17 14.62 8.79 13.39
C ALA A 17 16.12 8.71 13.73
N GLY A 18 16.83 9.84 13.70
CA GLY A 18 18.24 9.90 14.08
C GLY A 18 18.77 11.28 14.49
N CYS A 19 18.32 11.85 15.61
CA CYS A 19 18.85 13.13 16.11
C CYS A 19 20.27 12.98 16.71
N GLY A 20 21.23 13.79 16.23
CA GLY A 20 22.58 13.94 16.80
C GLY A 20 22.74 15.15 17.73
N SER A 21 23.70 15.08 18.68
CA SER A 21 24.44 16.28 19.15
C SER A 21 25.74 15.97 19.90
N ASP A 22 26.65 16.93 19.84
CA ASP A 22 28.11 16.89 20.08
C ASP A 22 28.51 17.47 21.47
N SER A 23 29.62 17.01 22.08
CA SER A 23 30.49 17.78 23.01
C SER A 23 31.78 17.06 23.46
N SER A 24 32.90 17.43 22.85
CA SER A 24 34.25 17.78 23.39
C SER A 24 34.86 17.07 24.63
N ASP A 25 36.07 16.51 24.46
CA ASP A 25 37.40 17.04 24.88
C ASP A 25 38.41 15.98 25.41
N SER A 26 39.67 16.27 25.09
CA SER A 26 40.97 15.58 25.20
C SER A 26 41.34 14.76 26.45
N SER A 27 42.19 13.72 26.27
CA SER A 27 43.63 13.78 26.60
C SER A 27 44.42 12.45 26.56
N THR A 28 45.61 12.56 25.95
CA THR A 28 46.91 11.93 26.27
C THR A 28 47.16 10.42 26.08
N THR A 29 48.07 10.19 25.13
CA THR A 29 49.01 9.08 24.94
C THR A 29 49.63 8.53 26.22
N ASP A 30 49.72 7.20 26.32
CA ASP A 30 50.86 6.55 26.94
C ASP A 30 51.32 5.32 26.14
N THR A 31 52.59 5.37 25.73
CA THR A 31 53.32 4.35 24.98
C THR A 31 54.07 3.46 25.96
N GLY A 32 53.77 2.16 25.97
CA GLY A 32 54.50 1.18 26.78
C GLY A 32 54.43 -0.22 26.21
N GLY A 33 55.33 -0.55 25.27
CA GLY A 33 55.50 -1.92 24.80
C GLY A 33 56.16 -2.82 25.85
N SER A 34 55.65 -4.04 26.01
CA SER A 34 56.41 -5.17 26.57
C SER A 34 55.71 -6.52 26.38
N THR A 35 56.40 -7.41 25.66
CA THR A 35 56.45 -8.88 25.80
C THR A 35 55.16 -9.68 25.55
N ALA A 36 55.12 -10.36 24.39
CA ALA A 36 54.09 -11.30 23.99
C ALA A 36 53.88 -12.41 25.04
N THR A 37 52.80 -12.26 25.79
CA THR A 37 52.18 -13.33 26.58
C THR A 37 51.07 -13.86 25.67
N SER A 38 51.06 -15.16 25.36
CA SER A 38 49.96 -15.78 24.61
C SER A 38 48.67 -15.57 25.40
N ALA A 39 47.74 -14.81 24.82
CA ALA A 39 46.48 -14.51 25.46
C ALA A 39 45.41 -15.54 25.06
N SER A 40 44.38 -15.69 25.89
CA SER A 40 43.24 -16.58 25.65
C SER A 40 41.95 -15.77 25.73
N LEU A 41 40.98 -16.10 24.89
CA LEU A 41 39.63 -15.51 24.90
C LEU A 41 38.63 -16.57 25.33
N THR A 42 37.89 -16.29 26.40
CA THR A 42 36.81 -17.14 26.89
C THR A 42 35.49 -16.42 26.70
N ALA A 43 34.55 -17.08 26.06
CA ALA A 43 33.21 -16.56 25.82
C ALA A 43 32.17 -17.68 25.89
N LYS A 44 30.89 -17.30 25.91
CA LYS A 44 29.76 -18.23 25.72
C LYS A 44 28.99 -17.85 24.46
N ALA A 45 28.45 -18.84 23.77
CA ALA A 45 27.56 -18.66 22.62
C ALA A 45 26.13 -19.03 22.99
N ALA A 46 25.17 -18.14 22.72
CA ALA A 46 23.78 -18.39 23.03
C ALA A 46 22.78 -17.68 22.11
N ASP A 47 21.80 -18.45 21.65
CA ASP A 47 20.40 -18.03 21.58
C ASP A 47 19.69 -18.55 22.84
N GLY A 48 19.45 -19.86 22.94
CA GLY A 48 19.79 -20.61 24.15
C GLY A 48 21.27 -21.04 24.09
N TYR A 49 21.88 -21.49 25.19
CA TYR A 49 23.29 -21.93 25.13
C TYR A 49 23.50 -22.97 24.02
N LEU A 50 24.43 -22.69 23.12
CA LEU A 50 24.67 -23.51 21.93
C LEU A 50 25.74 -24.55 22.24
N VAL A 51 25.39 -25.82 22.22
CA VAL A 51 26.28 -26.95 22.54
C VAL A 51 26.79 -27.60 21.26
N GLY A 52 28.11 -27.78 21.15
CA GLY A 52 28.74 -28.45 20.01
C GLY A 52 28.84 -27.62 18.73
N ALA A 53 28.65 -26.30 18.80
CA ALA A 53 28.89 -25.38 17.69
C ALA A 53 30.39 -25.14 17.47
N ASN A 54 30.78 -24.82 16.23
CA ASN A 54 32.16 -24.43 15.95
C ASN A 54 32.35 -22.97 16.32
N ALA A 55 33.40 -22.66 17.07
CA ALA A 55 33.75 -21.31 17.45
C ALA A 55 35.13 -20.95 16.88
N CYS A 56 35.28 -19.78 16.31
CA CYS A 56 36.57 -19.31 15.81
C CYS A 56 36.70 -17.79 15.93
N LEU A 57 37.93 -17.33 15.74
CA LEU A 57 38.23 -15.93 15.53
C LEU A 57 38.39 -15.71 14.02
N ASP A 58 37.40 -15.07 13.40
CA ASP A 58 37.39 -14.74 11.98
C ASP A 58 38.37 -13.58 11.73
N LEU A 59 39.49 -13.89 11.06
CA LEU A 59 40.61 -12.98 10.82
C LEU A 59 40.60 -12.41 9.41
N ASN A 60 39.82 -12.98 8.50
CA ASN A 60 39.73 -12.54 7.11
C ASN A 60 38.35 -11.96 6.75
N SER A 61 37.42 -11.94 7.71
CA SER A 61 36.07 -11.41 7.62
C SER A 61 35.13 -12.17 6.68
N ASN A 62 35.49 -13.39 6.25
CA ASN A 62 34.72 -14.17 5.28
C ASN A 62 33.50 -14.90 5.90
N LYS A 63 33.29 -14.79 7.23
CA LYS A 63 32.22 -15.42 7.98
C LYS A 63 32.24 -16.95 7.91
N VAL A 64 33.42 -17.56 7.79
CA VAL A 64 33.62 -19.01 7.79
C VAL A 64 34.75 -19.34 8.75
N CYS A 65 34.59 -20.39 9.56
CA CYS A 65 35.69 -20.85 10.41
C CYS A 65 36.73 -21.58 9.57
N ASP A 66 37.75 -20.85 9.12
CA ASP A 66 38.82 -21.39 8.30
C ASP A 66 39.77 -22.29 9.10
N LYS A 67 40.39 -23.24 8.41
CA LYS A 67 41.31 -24.20 9.04
C LYS A 67 42.53 -23.55 9.69
N ASP A 68 42.95 -22.41 9.16
CA ASP A 68 44.13 -21.68 9.64
C ASP A 68 43.78 -20.66 10.75
N GLU A 69 42.51 -20.59 11.14
CA GLU A 69 42.03 -19.68 12.19
C GLU A 69 42.00 -20.35 13.57
N PRO A 70 42.30 -19.58 14.65
CA PRO A 70 42.14 -20.06 16.01
C PRO A 70 40.69 -20.46 16.28
N SER A 71 40.47 -21.70 16.70
CA SER A 71 39.13 -22.28 16.85
C SER A 71 38.98 -23.16 18.09
N ALA A 72 37.73 -23.36 18.50
CA ALA A 72 37.26 -24.17 19.61
C ALA A 72 35.89 -24.77 19.27
N VAL A 73 35.34 -25.58 20.17
CA VAL A 73 33.96 -26.09 20.10
C VAL A 73 33.27 -25.74 21.40
N THR A 74 32.00 -25.32 21.32
CA THR A 74 31.23 -24.93 22.50
C THR A 74 30.87 -26.15 23.38
N GLY A 75 31.00 -25.98 24.69
CA GLY A 75 30.69 -26.99 25.70
C GLY A 75 29.21 -27.05 26.08
N ASP A 76 28.90 -27.84 27.11
CA ASP A 76 27.53 -28.12 27.58
C ASP A 76 26.77 -26.89 28.10
N ASP A 77 27.48 -25.82 28.46
CA ASP A 77 26.96 -24.53 28.90
C ASP A 77 27.21 -23.40 27.88
N GLY A 78 27.49 -23.78 26.63
CA GLY A 78 27.82 -22.84 25.55
C GLY A 78 29.20 -22.19 25.66
N SER A 79 29.99 -22.50 26.70
CA SER A 79 31.32 -21.91 26.89
C SER A 79 32.37 -22.48 25.94
N PHE A 80 33.33 -21.64 25.55
CA PHE A 80 34.50 -22.06 24.79
C PHE A 80 35.70 -21.17 25.13
N THR A 81 36.90 -21.67 24.85
CA THR A 81 38.15 -20.92 25.03
C THR A 81 39.03 -21.07 23.79
N ILE A 82 39.43 -19.94 23.21
CA ILE A 82 40.39 -19.88 22.11
C ILE A 82 41.74 -19.45 22.68
N ASP A 83 42.71 -20.35 22.63
CA ASP A 83 44.05 -20.17 23.17
C ASP A 83 45.06 -19.67 22.13
N ASN A 84 46.22 -19.21 22.60
CA ASN A 84 47.38 -18.82 21.79
C ASN A 84 47.14 -17.62 20.85
N LEU A 85 46.29 -16.69 21.26
CA LEU A 85 46.01 -15.47 20.52
C LEU A 85 47.11 -14.42 20.72
N THR A 86 47.40 -13.69 19.66
CA THR A 86 48.18 -12.45 19.74
C THR A 86 47.29 -11.30 20.23
N GLN A 87 47.92 -10.23 20.73
CA GLN A 87 47.19 -9.04 21.16
C GLN A 87 46.42 -8.39 19.99
N GLU A 88 47.01 -8.40 18.79
CA GLU A 88 46.38 -7.88 17.57
C GLU A 88 45.16 -8.70 17.17
N GLN A 89 45.25 -10.04 17.24
CA GLN A 89 44.10 -10.93 17.01
C GLN A 89 42.97 -10.66 18.02
N LEU A 90 43.29 -10.45 19.29
CA LEU A 90 42.28 -10.08 20.29
C LEU A 90 41.64 -8.70 20.05
N GLU A 91 42.38 -7.76 19.47
CA GLU A 91 41.92 -6.39 19.24
C GLU A 91 41.09 -6.23 17.96
N GLN A 92 41.31 -7.08 16.96
CA GLN A 92 40.73 -6.93 15.63
C GLN A 92 39.86 -8.11 15.18
N GLY A 93 40.08 -9.31 15.73
CA GLY A 93 39.37 -10.51 15.27
C GLY A 93 37.91 -10.52 15.71
N THR A 94 37.02 -10.75 14.75
CA THR A 94 35.60 -10.93 15.00
C THR A 94 35.36 -12.33 15.54
N LEU A 95 34.61 -12.45 16.62
CA LEU A 95 34.20 -13.76 17.12
C LEU A 95 33.10 -14.32 16.21
N LEU A 96 33.24 -15.59 15.79
CA LEU A 96 32.29 -16.27 14.92
C LEU A 96 31.89 -17.62 15.52
N ILE A 97 30.58 -17.89 15.49
CA ILE A 97 29.98 -19.19 15.80
C ILE A 97 29.30 -19.71 14.54
N GLU A 98 29.69 -20.90 14.09
CA GLU A 98 28.95 -21.65 13.08
C GLU A 98 28.06 -22.68 13.77
N VAL A 99 26.76 -22.47 13.64
CA VAL A 99 25.74 -23.44 14.04
C VAL A 99 25.53 -24.40 12.89
N VAL A 100 25.77 -25.69 13.13
CA VAL A 100 25.80 -26.71 12.09
C VAL A 100 24.60 -27.63 12.23
N ALA A 101 23.80 -27.72 11.17
CA ALA A 101 22.65 -28.61 11.09
C ALA A 101 23.05 -30.08 11.37
N GLY A 102 22.30 -30.72 12.26
CA GLY A 102 22.55 -32.10 12.69
C GLY A 102 23.68 -32.29 13.70
N GLN A 103 24.35 -31.21 14.13
CA GLN A 103 25.44 -31.24 15.11
C GLN A 103 25.12 -30.42 16.37
N THR A 104 24.75 -29.15 16.20
CA THR A 104 24.57 -28.21 17.32
C THR A 104 23.23 -28.45 18.03
N ILE A 105 23.22 -28.34 19.36
CA ILE A 105 22.01 -28.39 20.20
C ILE A 105 21.82 -27.02 20.85
N ASP A 106 20.61 -26.50 20.79
CA ASP A 106 20.19 -25.35 21.60
C ASP A 106 19.59 -25.87 22.93
N THR A 107 20.08 -25.36 24.07
CA THR A 107 19.54 -25.72 25.39
C THR A 107 18.10 -25.28 25.66
N ASP A 108 17.50 -24.44 24.84
CA ASP A 108 16.06 -24.14 24.90
C ASP A 108 15.21 -25.33 24.43
N ASN A 109 15.78 -26.24 23.63
CA ASN A 109 15.18 -27.52 23.30
C ASN A 109 16.16 -28.70 23.53
N PRO A 110 16.42 -29.05 24.81
CA PRO A 110 17.48 -29.99 25.18
C PRO A 110 17.37 -31.34 24.47
N GLY A 111 18.48 -31.79 23.89
CA GLY A 111 18.59 -33.11 23.25
C GLY A 111 18.05 -33.19 21.82
N VAL A 112 17.58 -32.07 21.26
CA VAL A 112 17.21 -31.95 19.86
C VAL A 112 18.34 -31.23 19.11
N VAL A 113 18.92 -31.87 18.10
CA VAL A 113 19.87 -31.20 17.21
C VAL A 113 19.13 -30.25 16.28
N LEU A 114 19.69 -29.06 16.06
CA LEU A 114 19.14 -28.08 15.14
C LEU A 114 19.18 -28.63 13.70
N SER A 115 18.13 -28.37 12.92
CA SER A 115 18.01 -28.86 11.54
C SER A 115 18.52 -27.88 10.49
N LYS A 116 18.76 -26.62 10.87
CA LYS A 116 19.19 -25.54 9.98
C LYS A 116 20.51 -24.96 10.48
N SER A 117 21.34 -24.50 9.55
CA SER A 117 22.63 -23.88 9.86
C SER A 117 22.48 -22.36 9.84
N TYR A 118 23.21 -21.68 10.71
CA TYR A 118 23.30 -20.22 10.73
C TYR A 118 24.61 -19.79 11.41
N ARG A 119 24.87 -18.49 11.42
CA ARG A 119 26.12 -17.92 11.94
C ARG A 119 25.80 -16.81 12.90
N LEU A 120 26.55 -16.75 14.00
CA LEU A 120 26.51 -15.65 14.94
C LEU A 120 27.88 -14.99 15.01
N THR A 121 27.91 -13.66 15.06
CA THR A 121 29.13 -12.89 15.24
C THR A 121 29.06 -12.00 16.47
N ALA A 122 30.22 -11.56 16.96
CA ALA A 122 30.27 -10.54 17.99
C ALA A 122 31.50 -9.64 17.83
N PRO A 123 31.43 -8.40 18.33
CA PRO A 123 32.56 -7.49 18.36
C PRO A 123 33.80 -8.09 19.02
N PRO A 124 35.02 -7.65 18.65
CA PRO A 124 36.26 -8.12 19.27
C PRO A 124 36.20 -8.03 20.80
N LYS A 125 36.77 -9.04 21.47
CA LYS A 125 36.80 -9.16 22.96
C LYS A 125 35.45 -9.39 23.64
N SER A 126 34.37 -9.65 22.91
CA SER A 126 33.09 -10.02 23.51
C SER A 126 33.20 -11.29 24.36
N ALA A 127 32.60 -11.29 25.55
CA ALA A 127 32.52 -12.46 26.42
C ALA A 127 31.26 -13.31 26.16
N PHE A 128 30.37 -12.82 25.30
CA PHE A 128 29.10 -13.43 24.97
C PHE A 128 28.79 -13.17 23.49
N ILE A 129 28.37 -14.22 22.79
CA ILE A 129 27.98 -14.17 21.37
C ILE A 129 26.53 -14.60 21.29
N SER A 130 25.70 -13.76 20.68
CA SER A 130 24.27 -14.00 20.52
C SER A 130 23.75 -13.43 19.20
N PRO A 131 22.50 -13.74 18.82
CA PRO A 131 21.82 -13.05 17.72
C PRO A 131 21.88 -11.52 17.87
N LEU A 132 21.78 -10.98 19.08
CA LEU A 132 21.83 -9.54 19.32
C LEU A 132 23.22 -8.95 19.10
N THR A 133 24.29 -9.62 19.56
CA THR A 133 25.66 -9.17 19.28
C THR A 133 26.03 -9.32 17.81
N THR A 134 25.34 -10.22 17.09
CA THR A 134 25.51 -10.41 15.64
C THR A 134 25.01 -9.18 14.89
N LEU A 135 23.85 -8.65 15.28
CA LEU A 135 23.31 -7.41 14.70
C LEU A 135 24.20 -6.20 15.03
N ILE A 136 24.71 -6.09 16.26
CA ILE A 136 25.70 -5.05 16.63
C ILE A 136 26.96 -5.15 15.76
N GLN A 137 27.48 -6.36 15.54
CA GLN A 137 28.64 -6.57 14.69
C GLN A 137 28.34 -6.19 13.23
N ASN A 138 27.13 -6.47 12.72
CA ASN A 138 26.74 -6.07 11.37
C ASN A 138 26.72 -4.54 11.22
N GLU A 139 26.21 -3.80 12.22
CA GLU A 139 26.27 -2.32 12.24
C GLU A 139 27.70 -1.79 12.22
N ILE A 140 28.62 -2.42 12.96
CA ILE A 140 30.04 -2.05 12.96
C ILE A 140 30.66 -2.30 11.58
N GLU A 141 30.33 -3.42 10.95
CA GLU A 141 30.78 -3.74 9.59
C GLU A 141 30.19 -2.78 8.53
N SER A 142 29.05 -2.16 8.83
CA SER A 142 28.43 -1.09 8.05
C SER A 142 28.99 0.31 8.38
N GLY A 143 29.96 0.42 9.30
CA GLY A 143 30.71 1.65 9.57
C GLY A 143 30.42 2.33 10.91
N SER A 144 29.48 1.83 11.70
CA SER A 144 29.15 2.36 13.03
C SER A 144 30.26 2.07 14.05
N SER A 145 30.45 2.94 15.04
CA SER A 145 31.23 2.58 16.23
C SER A 145 30.47 1.59 17.11
N LEU A 146 31.16 0.92 18.03
CA LEU A 146 30.53 -0.05 18.95
C LEU A 146 29.38 0.57 19.77
N GLU A 147 29.53 1.81 20.23
CA GLU A 147 28.52 2.46 21.07
C GLU A 147 27.34 2.96 20.24
N GLU A 148 27.57 3.43 19.01
CA GLU A 148 26.51 3.78 18.06
C GLU A 148 25.71 2.53 17.67
N ALA A 149 26.41 1.45 17.32
CA ALA A 149 25.79 0.16 16.98
C ALA A 149 24.94 -0.40 18.13
N LYS A 150 25.43 -0.33 19.37
CA LYS A 150 24.64 -0.75 20.54
C LYS A 150 23.37 0.09 20.69
N THR A 151 23.50 1.41 20.60
CA THR A 151 22.38 2.34 20.74
C THR A 151 21.33 2.08 19.68
N ALA A 152 21.74 1.94 18.42
CA ALA A 152 20.83 1.67 17.30
C ALA A 152 20.01 0.39 17.50
N ILE A 153 20.65 -0.71 17.94
CA ILE A 153 19.93 -1.97 18.20
C ILE A 153 19.08 -1.86 19.47
N GLN A 154 19.53 -1.14 20.51
CA GLN A 154 18.74 -0.93 21.74
C GLN A 154 17.45 -0.15 21.49
N GLU A 155 17.51 0.88 20.64
CA GLU A 155 16.34 1.69 20.25
C GLU A 155 15.29 0.84 19.52
N LYS A 156 15.71 0.06 18.51
CA LYS A 156 14.84 -0.88 17.80
C LYS A 156 14.20 -1.94 18.70
N LEU A 157 14.87 -2.30 19.79
CA LEU A 157 14.38 -3.26 20.78
C LEU A 157 13.55 -2.61 21.90
N GLY A 158 13.44 -1.27 21.95
CA GLY A 158 12.76 -0.55 23.03
C GLY A 158 13.38 -0.80 24.41
N THR A 159 14.69 -1.01 24.49
CA THR A 159 15.39 -1.43 25.72
C THR A 159 16.60 -0.56 26.05
N THR A 160 16.99 -0.57 27.32
CA THR A 160 18.22 0.08 27.82
C THR A 160 19.21 -0.93 28.41
N LEU A 161 18.88 -2.23 28.32
CA LEU A 161 19.74 -3.31 28.81
C LEU A 161 20.97 -3.49 27.93
N ASP A 162 22.09 -3.88 28.53
CA ASP A 162 23.32 -4.20 27.79
C ASP A 162 23.13 -5.48 26.96
N LEU A 163 23.11 -5.33 25.64
CA LEU A 163 22.91 -6.41 24.68
C LEU A 163 24.10 -7.38 24.59
N THR A 164 25.24 -7.02 25.20
CA THR A 164 26.44 -7.87 25.27
C THR A 164 26.50 -8.71 26.55
N GLN A 165 25.54 -8.55 27.46
CA GLN A 165 25.43 -9.34 28.68
C GLN A 165 24.78 -10.71 28.41
N ASP A 166 25.21 -11.74 29.14
CA ASP A 166 24.58 -13.06 29.16
C ASP A 166 23.15 -12.95 29.74
N TYR A 167 22.16 -12.81 28.85
CA TYR A 167 20.75 -12.67 29.23
C TYR A 167 20.16 -13.94 29.84
N ILE A 168 20.71 -15.12 29.56
CA ILE A 168 20.27 -16.41 30.13
C ILE A 168 20.67 -16.49 31.60
N GLU A 169 21.90 -16.07 31.92
CA GLU A 169 22.36 -15.96 33.30
C GLU A 169 21.62 -14.84 34.03
N ALA A 170 21.45 -13.68 33.38
CA ALA A 170 20.81 -12.51 33.98
C ALA A 170 19.33 -12.74 34.33
N LYS A 171 18.54 -13.37 33.46
CA LYS A 171 17.12 -13.65 33.75
C LYS A 171 16.92 -14.58 34.96
N ASN A 172 17.92 -15.39 35.28
CA ASN A 172 17.93 -16.32 36.41
C ASN A 172 18.67 -15.76 37.65
N ASN A 173 19.17 -14.52 37.58
CA ASN A 173 19.98 -13.94 38.65
C ASN A 173 19.11 -13.45 39.82
N ASN A 174 19.23 -14.12 40.97
CA ASN A 174 18.47 -13.80 42.19
C ASN A 174 18.76 -12.40 42.78
N ASP A 175 19.86 -11.76 42.38
CA ASP A 175 20.23 -10.41 42.83
C ASP A 175 19.53 -9.28 42.03
N LEU A 176 18.90 -9.60 40.89
CA LEU A 176 18.15 -8.65 40.08
C LEU A 176 16.68 -8.52 40.52
N ALA A 177 16.10 -7.34 40.31
CA ALA A 177 14.67 -7.11 40.51
C ALA A 177 13.84 -7.92 39.48
N ASP A 178 12.62 -8.31 39.85
CA ASP A 178 11.79 -9.15 38.98
C ASP A 178 11.44 -8.45 37.64
N SER A 179 11.32 -7.12 37.63
CA SER A 179 11.16 -6.35 36.40
C SER A 179 12.39 -6.43 35.47
N GLN A 180 13.60 -6.47 36.04
CA GLN A 180 14.83 -6.63 35.26
C GLN A 180 14.96 -8.06 34.72
N LYS A 181 14.59 -9.06 35.51
CA LYS A 181 14.55 -10.46 35.05
C LYS A 181 13.56 -10.63 33.89
N ALA A 182 12.38 -10.02 33.98
CA ALA A 182 11.39 -10.04 32.91
C ALA A 182 11.92 -9.36 31.64
N ALA A 183 12.66 -8.25 31.76
CA ALA A 183 13.27 -7.60 30.62
C ALA A 183 14.39 -8.46 29.96
N PHE A 184 15.20 -9.19 30.75
CA PHE A 184 16.16 -10.16 30.20
C PHE A 184 15.50 -11.40 29.59
N GLU A 185 14.38 -11.86 30.14
CA GLU A 185 13.56 -12.92 29.53
C GLU A 185 13.01 -12.45 28.17
N ASN A 186 12.53 -11.21 28.05
CA ASN A 186 12.11 -10.65 26.77
C ASN A 186 13.28 -10.55 25.78
N LEU A 187 14.47 -10.12 26.21
CA LEU A 187 15.67 -10.14 25.34
C LEU A 187 16.02 -11.55 24.85
N HIS A 188 15.86 -12.58 25.70
CA HIS A 188 16.05 -13.96 25.28
C HIS A 188 15.00 -14.34 24.22
N ARG A 189 13.72 -14.03 24.42
CA ARG A 189 12.68 -14.30 23.41
C ARG A 189 12.96 -13.62 22.07
N VAL A 190 13.45 -12.38 22.10
CA VAL A 190 13.90 -11.68 20.89
C VAL A 190 15.03 -12.46 20.23
N ALA A 191 16.08 -12.84 20.98
CA ALA A 191 17.18 -13.62 20.44
C ALA A 191 16.70 -14.93 19.76
N GLN A 192 15.70 -15.61 20.33
CA GLN A 192 15.14 -16.85 19.80
C GLN A 192 14.45 -16.66 18.45
N VAL A 193 13.68 -15.59 18.32
CA VAL A 193 13.04 -15.24 17.05
C VAL A 193 14.11 -14.82 16.05
N THR A 194 15.04 -13.94 16.44
CA THR A 194 16.15 -13.47 15.58
C THR A 194 16.97 -14.64 15.03
N ALA A 195 17.38 -15.60 15.87
CA ALA A 195 18.11 -16.78 15.42
C ALA A 195 17.27 -17.66 14.48
N SER A 196 15.99 -17.83 14.77
CA SER A 196 15.07 -18.59 13.92
C SER A 196 14.94 -17.95 12.54
N VAL A 197 14.77 -16.63 12.46
CA VAL A 197 14.71 -15.88 11.19
C VAL A 197 16.03 -16.01 10.42
N MET A 198 17.19 -15.85 11.08
CA MET A 198 18.50 -16.03 10.45
C MET A 198 18.67 -17.46 9.90
N ALA A 199 18.27 -18.47 10.65
CA ALA A 199 18.38 -19.87 10.26
C ALA A 199 17.45 -20.23 9.09
N GLU A 200 16.23 -19.71 9.09
CA GLU A 200 15.27 -19.91 8.00
C GLU A 200 15.75 -19.31 6.69
N ASN A 201 16.22 -18.06 6.69
CA ASN A 201 16.73 -17.41 5.48
C ASN A 201 18.05 -18.02 5.00
N THR A 202 18.94 -18.42 5.93
CA THR A 202 20.19 -19.10 5.55
C THR A 202 19.89 -20.43 4.86
N ASP A 203 18.97 -21.22 5.41
CA ASP A 203 18.57 -22.51 4.84
C ASP A 203 17.92 -22.33 3.46
N ALA A 204 17.00 -21.37 3.33
CA ALA A 204 16.29 -21.10 2.08
C ALA A 204 17.20 -20.60 0.95
N LEU A 205 18.16 -19.72 1.25
CA LEU A 205 18.91 -18.99 0.22
C LEU A 205 20.30 -19.56 -0.07
N SER A 206 20.84 -20.43 0.79
CA SER A 206 22.24 -20.89 0.68
C SER A 206 22.57 -21.64 -0.61
N GLU A 207 21.66 -22.47 -1.14
CA GLU A 207 21.87 -23.19 -2.40
C GLU A 207 21.85 -22.25 -3.59
N THR A 208 20.89 -21.32 -3.63
CA THR A 208 20.78 -20.29 -4.67
C THR A 208 21.99 -19.36 -4.67
N ALA A 209 22.40 -18.89 -3.49
CA ALA A 209 23.60 -18.07 -3.31
C ALA A 209 24.86 -18.77 -3.87
N ALA A 210 25.05 -20.04 -3.52
CA ALA A 210 26.17 -20.84 -4.02
C ALA A 210 26.11 -21.01 -5.55
N GLY A 211 24.93 -21.23 -6.12
CA GLY A 211 24.70 -21.32 -7.56
C GLY A 211 25.02 -20.03 -8.32
N ALA A 212 24.72 -18.87 -7.72
CA ALA A 212 25.01 -17.54 -8.25
C ALA A 212 26.46 -17.07 -7.98
N GLY A 213 27.23 -17.82 -7.18
CA GLY A 213 28.59 -17.43 -6.79
C GLY A 213 28.65 -16.32 -5.73
N ILE A 214 27.56 -16.10 -4.99
CA ILE A 214 27.48 -15.19 -3.85
C ILE A 214 28.27 -15.80 -2.67
N SER A 215 29.09 -14.98 -2.01
CA SER A 215 29.88 -15.44 -0.86
C SER A 215 29.02 -15.63 0.40
N VAL A 216 29.48 -16.49 1.31
CA VAL A 216 28.84 -16.70 2.62
C VAL A 216 28.80 -15.38 3.41
N GLU A 217 29.86 -14.57 3.30
CA GLU A 217 29.93 -13.23 3.88
C GLU A 217 28.79 -12.34 3.39
N ALA A 218 28.62 -12.21 2.07
CA ALA A 218 27.61 -11.34 1.47
C ALA A 218 26.19 -11.79 1.82
N LEU A 219 25.93 -13.11 1.78
CA LEU A 219 24.63 -13.66 2.19
C LEU A 219 24.35 -13.41 3.67
N THR A 220 25.32 -13.68 4.55
CA THR A 220 25.17 -13.49 6.00
C THR A 220 24.94 -12.01 6.33
N ALA A 221 25.68 -11.11 5.67
CA ALA A 221 25.50 -9.67 5.80
C ALA A 221 24.11 -9.19 5.38
N LEU A 222 23.57 -9.72 4.28
CA LEU A 222 22.21 -9.39 3.82
C LEU A 222 21.14 -9.89 4.78
N ILE A 223 21.26 -11.14 5.25
CA ILE A 223 20.32 -11.69 6.23
C ILE A 223 20.33 -10.87 7.51
N ASN A 224 21.51 -10.51 8.03
CA ASN A 224 21.62 -9.70 9.24
C ASN A 224 20.99 -8.32 9.06
N GLU A 225 21.19 -7.69 7.90
CA GLU A 225 20.59 -6.39 7.56
C GLU A 225 19.05 -6.45 7.60
N GLU A 226 18.47 -7.46 6.97
CA GLU A 226 17.01 -7.61 6.88
C GLU A 226 16.39 -8.00 8.22
N VAL A 227 17.11 -8.81 9.01
CA VAL A 227 16.72 -9.11 10.40
C VAL A 227 16.75 -7.85 11.26
N THR A 228 17.75 -6.98 11.09
CA THR A 228 17.79 -5.68 11.80
C THR A 228 16.59 -4.80 11.44
N ARG A 229 16.15 -4.81 10.18
CA ARG A 229 15.00 -4.01 9.72
C ARG A 229 13.69 -4.41 10.39
N VAL A 230 13.48 -5.70 10.65
CA VAL A 230 12.22 -6.23 11.21
C VAL A 230 12.23 -6.37 12.73
N LEU A 231 13.26 -5.89 13.44
CA LEU A 231 13.39 -6.06 14.90
C LEU A 231 12.20 -5.50 15.69
N GLU A 232 11.68 -4.34 15.31
CA GLU A 232 10.55 -3.71 16.01
C GLU A 232 9.29 -4.57 15.89
N GLU A 233 9.04 -5.13 14.71
CA GLU A 233 7.93 -6.04 14.47
C GLU A 233 8.12 -7.38 15.19
N VAL A 234 9.37 -7.85 15.33
CA VAL A 234 9.70 -9.00 16.21
C VAL A 234 9.29 -8.71 17.65
N VAL A 235 9.65 -7.54 18.21
CA VAL A 235 9.26 -7.15 19.58
C VAL A 235 7.74 -7.14 19.72
N LYS A 236 7.03 -6.49 18.79
CA LYS A 236 5.57 -6.40 18.78
C LYS A 236 4.88 -7.76 18.71
N ASN A 237 5.36 -8.67 17.87
CA ASN A 237 4.82 -10.03 17.77
C ASN A 237 5.06 -10.85 19.05
N ILE A 238 6.20 -10.65 19.72
CA ILE A 238 6.49 -11.29 21.01
C ILE A 238 5.51 -10.79 22.08
N GLU A 239 5.28 -9.48 22.14
CA GLU A 239 4.31 -8.88 23.07
C GLU A 239 2.89 -9.40 22.83
N ALA A 240 2.47 -9.48 21.56
CA ALA A 240 1.17 -10.01 21.17
C ALA A 240 1.00 -11.51 21.49
N ALA A 241 2.06 -12.31 21.36
CA ALA A 241 2.02 -13.74 21.63
C ALA A 241 1.88 -14.05 23.13
N GLY A 242 2.44 -13.22 24.01
CA GLY A 242 2.34 -13.35 25.46
C GLY A 242 2.78 -14.74 25.97
N GLU A 243 1.82 -15.50 26.53
CA GLU A 243 2.03 -16.85 27.06
C GLU A 243 2.06 -17.94 25.95
N ASN A 244 1.58 -17.64 24.75
CA ASN A 244 1.58 -18.56 23.60
C ASN A 244 2.83 -18.40 22.71
N PHE A 245 3.90 -17.83 23.26
CA PHE A 245 5.13 -17.56 22.53
C PHE A 245 5.74 -18.84 21.93
N ASN A 246 5.97 -18.81 20.61
CA ASN A 246 6.71 -19.81 19.87
C ASN A 246 7.65 -19.11 18.87
N PRO A 247 8.98 -19.23 19.03
CA PRO A 247 9.95 -18.55 18.16
C PRO A 247 9.79 -18.88 16.67
N SER A 248 9.52 -20.15 16.33
CA SER A 248 9.43 -20.60 14.94
C SER A 248 8.15 -20.10 14.26
N ASP A 249 7.03 -20.05 15.00
CA ASP A 249 5.77 -19.54 14.44
C ASP A 249 5.87 -18.03 14.16
N ILE A 250 6.49 -17.27 15.07
CA ILE A 250 6.73 -15.83 14.87
C ILE A 250 7.71 -15.61 13.72
N ALA A 251 8.85 -16.31 13.70
CA ALA A 251 9.83 -16.19 12.62
C ALA A 251 9.23 -16.49 11.24
N GLY A 252 8.39 -17.54 11.14
CA GLY A 252 7.69 -17.86 9.91
C GLY A 252 6.69 -16.77 9.47
N SER A 253 6.05 -16.06 10.40
CA SER A 253 5.20 -14.90 10.07
C SER A 253 6.05 -13.72 9.62
N ILE A 254 7.12 -13.39 10.34
CA ILE A 254 8.04 -12.30 10.00
C ILE A 254 8.64 -12.51 8.61
N ASN A 255 9.11 -13.72 8.30
CA ASN A 255 9.65 -14.05 6.98
C ASN A 255 8.61 -13.91 5.86
N ARG A 256 7.38 -14.35 6.12
CA ARG A 256 6.30 -14.26 5.12
C ARG A 256 5.86 -12.82 4.87
N ASP A 257 5.77 -12.02 5.93
CA ASP A 257 5.06 -10.74 5.90
C ASP A 257 6.00 -9.52 5.81
N HIS A 258 7.27 -9.65 6.23
CA HIS A 258 8.16 -8.50 6.43
C HIS A 258 9.56 -8.65 5.82
N ILE A 259 10.00 -9.85 5.41
CA ILE A 259 11.29 -10.03 4.72
C ILE A 259 11.03 -10.38 3.26
N ALA A 260 11.27 -9.41 2.37
CA ALA A 260 11.04 -9.54 0.93
C ALA A 260 12.29 -10.03 0.17
N ILE A 261 12.82 -11.21 0.53
CA ILE A 261 13.96 -11.85 -0.15
C ILE A 261 13.64 -13.28 -0.56
N ASP A 262 13.91 -13.59 -1.83
CA ASP A 262 13.78 -14.92 -2.38
C ASP A 262 14.83 -15.18 -3.47
N ASP A 263 14.77 -16.36 -4.08
CA ASP A 263 15.69 -16.76 -5.14
C ASP A 263 15.70 -15.82 -6.36
N SER A 264 14.59 -15.13 -6.62
CA SER A 264 14.42 -14.28 -7.80
C SER A 264 15.05 -12.90 -7.64
N ASN A 265 15.16 -12.40 -6.40
CA ASN A 265 15.68 -11.05 -6.11
C ASN A 265 17.00 -11.04 -5.32
N LEU A 266 17.52 -12.21 -4.92
CA LEU A 266 18.71 -12.35 -4.09
C LEU A 266 19.94 -11.59 -4.63
N GLU A 267 20.27 -11.73 -5.91
CA GLU A 267 21.44 -11.02 -6.49
C GLU A 267 21.30 -9.50 -6.43
N ASP A 268 20.09 -8.99 -6.64
CA ASP A 268 19.83 -7.55 -6.63
C ASP A 268 19.90 -7.02 -5.19
N LYS A 269 19.33 -7.74 -4.22
CA LYS A 269 19.41 -7.42 -2.79
C LYS A 269 20.85 -7.47 -2.23
N ILE A 270 21.67 -8.42 -2.68
CA ILE A 270 23.09 -8.48 -2.30
C ILE A 270 23.82 -7.22 -2.76
N LYS A 271 23.68 -6.85 -4.04
CA LYS A 271 24.37 -5.67 -4.57
C LYS A 271 23.85 -4.38 -3.93
N GLU A 272 22.56 -4.31 -3.63
CA GLU A 272 21.97 -3.19 -2.90
C GLU A 272 22.60 -3.07 -1.49
N ASN A 273 22.71 -4.17 -0.76
CA ASN A 273 23.37 -4.21 0.54
C ASN A 273 24.85 -3.80 0.44
N GLU A 274 25.59 -4.30 -0.55
CA GLU A 274 26.97 -3.90 -0.82
C GLU A 274 27.10 -2.40 -1.13
N ALA A 275 26.18 -1.85 -1.93
CA ALA A 275 26.13 -0.42 -2.24
C ALA A 275 25.86 0.43 -0.98
N ASN A 276 24.95 -0.04 -0.11
CA ASN A 276 24.67 0.60 1.17
C ASN A 276 25.90 0.58 2.10
N LYS A 277 26.60 -0.55 2.23
CA LYS A 277 27.83 -0.67 3.02
C LYS A 277 28.99 0.16 2.45
N GLY A 278 29.06 0.28 1.13
CA GLY A 278 30.04 1.11 0.43
C GLY A 278 29.69 2.60 0.37
N SER A 279 28.54 2.99 0.91
CA SER A 279 28.03 4.35 0.82
C SER A 279 28.93 5.35 1.57
N LYS A 280 28.82 6.62 1.19
CA LYS A 280 29.59 7.72 1.79
C LYS A 280 28.66 8.85 2.14
N GLN A 281 28.99 9.63 3.17
CA GLN A 281 28.24 10.86 3.44
C GLN A 281 28.24 11.77 2.20
N ALA A 282 27.04 12.14 1.76
CA ALA A 282 26.85 13.00 0.60
C ALA A 282 27.01 14.48 0.99
N ASP A 283 27.50 15.27 0.04
CA ASP A 283 27.53 16.73 0.13
C ASP A 283 26.31 17.30 -0.61
N LEU A 284 25.14 17.27 0.04
CA LEU A 284 23.89 17.81 -0.52
C LEU A 284 23.99 19.33 -0.76
N ALA A 285 24.74 20.03 0.10
CA ALA A 285 25.10 21.43 -0.07
C ALA A 285 25.74 21.76 -1.43
N LYS A 286 26.52 20.82 -1.98
CA LYS A 286 27.06 20.91 -3.34
C LYS A 286 26.06 20.45 -4.40
N LEU A 287 25.37 19.32 -4.17
CA LEU A 287 24.42 18.75 -5.12
C LEU A 287 23.31 19.74 -5.47
N ILE A 288 22.69 20.38 -4.46
CA ILE A 288 21.58 21.32 -4.60
C ILE A 288 21.92 22.57 -5.45
N LYS A 289 23.21 22.92 -5.55
CA LYS A 289 23.71 24.08 -6.33
C LYS A 289 24.19 23.72 -7.73
N THR A 290 24.29 22.43 -8.04
CA THR A 290 24.81 21.94 -9.32
C THR A 290 23.72 21.17 -10.04
N ASP A 291 23.61 19.88 -9.79
CA ASP A 291 22.66 19.00 -10.48
C ASP A 291 21.22 19.16 -9.94
N GLY A 292 21.08 19.66 -8.71
CA GLY A 292 19.81 19.65 -7.97
C GLY A 292 19.54 18.30 -7.33
N ILE A 293 18.58 18.27 -6.41
CA ILE A 293 18.05 17.03 -5.84
C ILE A 293 16.87 16.62 -6.69
N ASN A 294 16.98 15.49 -7.39
CA ASN A 294 15.93 15.01 -8.29
C ASN A 294 15.19 13.86 -7.64
N TRP A 295 13.88 14.01 -7.47
CA TRP A 295 13.01 13.04 -6.81
C TRP A 295 12.01 12.49 -7.81
N PHE A 296 11.52 11.29 -7.53
CA PHE A 296 10.47 10.60 -8.26
C PHE A 296 9.43 10.20 -7.23
N GLY A 297 8.16 10.47 -7.52
CA GLY A 297 7.05 10.17 -6.62
C GLY A 297 5.87 9.63 -7.40
N GLY A 298 5.02 8.86 -6.73
CA GLY A 298 3.79 8.37 -7.30
C GLY A 298 2.76 8.04 -6.24
N ASP A 299 1.51 7.96 -6.68
CA ASP A 299 0.36 7.57 -5.85
C ASP A 299 -0.48 6.59 -6.68
N ASN A 300 -0.81 5.44 -6.12
CA ASN A 300 -1.66 4.42 -6.72
C ASN A 300 -2.79 4.00 -5.77
N ASP A 301 -3.27 4.96 -4.97
CA ASP A 301 -4.39 4.76 -4.06
C ASP A 301 -5.63 4.25 -4.81
N THR A 302 -6.20 3.15 -4.31
CA THR A 302 -7.39 2.54 -4.91
C THR A 302 -8.55 3.53 -4.96
N GLY A 303 -9.04 3.83 -6.16
CA GLY A 303 -10.13 4.79 -6.38
C GLY A 303 -9.70 6.25 -6.55
N LYS A 304 -8.39 6.53 -6.59
CA LYS A 304 -7.83 7.79 -7.06
C LYS A 304 -7.18 7.63 -8.43
N ASP A 305 -6.85 8.76 -9.06
CA ASP A 305 -6.05 8.79 -10.29
C ASP A 305 -4.64 8.32 -9.96
N LEU A 306 -4.09 7.39 -10.76
CA LEU A 306 -2.65 7.07 -10.71
C LEU A 306 -1.88 8.39 -10.88
N VAL A 307 -0.95 8.69 -9.99
CA VAL A 307 -0.06 9.85 -10.10
C VAL A 307 1.33 9.34 -10.42
N VAL A 308 1.90 9.81 -11.52
CA VAL A 308 3.31 9.64 -11.84
C VAL A 308 3.93 11.03 -11.84
N ALA A 309 4.80 11.31 -10.88
CA ALA A 309 5.40 12.61 -10.71
C ALA A 309 6.92 12.53 -10.55
N TYR A 310 7.60 13.60 -10.93
CA TYR A 310 9.00 13.80 -10.60
C TYR A 310 9.26 15.29 -10.44
N GLY A 311 10.37 15.62 -9.80
CA GLY A 311 10.76 17.02 -9.69
C GLY A 311 12.23 17.22 -9.41
N THR A 312 12.58 18.49 -9.34
CA THR A 312 13.95 18.95 -9.11
C THR A 312 13.92 20.09 -8.11
N LEU A 313 14.57 19.88 -6.97
CA LEU A 313 14.84 20.93 -6.00
C LEU A 313 16.23 21.52 -6.25
N LYS A 314 16.31 22.84 -6.32
CA LYS A 314 17.54 23.61 -6.46
C LYS A 314 17.57 24.80 -5.51
N SER A 315 18.79 25.23 -5.19
CA SER A 315 19.03 26.41 -4.37
C SER A 315 19.96 27.38 -5.08
N ASP A 316 19.53 28.63 -5.17
CA ASP A 316 20.32 29.72 -5.75
C ASP A 316 21.42 30.22 -4.79
N SER A 317 22.28 31.10 -5.29
CA SER A 317 23.39 31.65 -4.50
C SER A 317 22.99 32.45 -3.26
N ASP A 318 21.74 32.94 -3.21
CA ASP A 318 21.13 33.65 -2.10
C ASP A 318 20.25 32.76 -1.21
N ASN A 319 20.31 31.44 -1.41
CA ASN A 319 19.51 30.41 -0.75
C ASN A 319 18.00 30.47 -1.07
N SER A 320 17.61 31.18 -2.14
CA SER A 320 16.25 31.06 -2.66
C SER A 320 16.01 29.68 -3.29
N VAL A 321 14.75 29.24 -3.25
CA VAL A 321 14.35 27.89 -3.64
C VAL A 321 13.79 27.92 -5.05
N THR A 322 14.26 27.00 -5.88
CA THR A 322 13.58 26.61 -7.12
C THR A 322 13.14 25.17 -6.96
N ASP A 323 11.83 24.97 -6.90
CA ASP A 323 11.22 23.64 -6.90
C ASP A 323 10.36 23.53 -8.17
N THR A 324 10.75 22.63 -9.06
CA THR A 324 10.02 22.35 -10.29
C THR A 324 9.49 20.94 -10.23
N SER A 325 8.18 20.79 -10.26
CA SER A 325 7.49 19.50 -10.21
C SER A 325 6.77 19.25 -11.53
N TYR A 326 6.72 17.99 -11.94
CA TYR A 326 6.03 17.54 -13.13
C TYR A 326 5.13 16.36 -12.79
N ILE A 327 3.93 16.36 -13.35
CA ILE A 327 2.99 15.24 -13.29
C ILE A 327 2.75 14.71 -14.70
N TYR A 328 2.59 13.41 -14.85
CA TYR A 328 2.24 12.83 -16.14
C TYR A 328 0.79 13.18 -16.49
N ASP A 329 0.61 13.93 -17.57
CA ASP A 329 -0.70 14.20 -18.14
C ASP A 329 -1.06 13.06 -19.10
N TYR A 330 -2.02 12.23 -18.69
CA TYR A 330 -2.49 11.08 -19.47
C TYR A 330 -3.18 11.44 -20.78
N PHE A 331 -3.67 12.68 -20.92
CA PHE A 331 -4.32 13.17 -22.13
C PHE A 331 -3.33 13.75 -23.11
N ALA A 332 -2.34 14.49 -22.60
CA ALA A 332 -1.27 15.04 -23.41
C ALA A 332 -0.14 14.03 -23.67
N GLU A 333 -0.16 12.89 -22.98
CA GLU A 333 0.83 11.81 -23.04
C GLU A 333 2.26 12.31 -22.80
N GLN A 334 2.39 13.23 -21.86
CA GLN A 334 3.66 13.86 -21.51
C GLN A 334 3.63 14.39 -20.09
N PHE A 335 4.82 14.58 -19.52
CA PHE A 335 4.96 15.30 -18.28
C PHE A 335 4.68 16.79 -18.46
N VAL A 336 3.78 17.33 -17.64
CA VAL A 336 3.44 18.76 -17.57
C VAL A 336 3.86 19.31 -16.22
N GLU A 337 4.32 20.56 -16.21
CA GLU A 337 4.72 21.24 -14.96
C GLU A 337 3.49 21.43 -14.06
N PHE A 338 3.66 21.12 -12.78
CA PHE A 338 2.62 21.20 -11.75
C PHE A 338 3.06 22.17 -10.66
N GLU A 339 2.20 23.12 -10.31
CA GLU A 339 2.40 24.02 -9.17
C GLU A 339 1.59 23.51 -7.97
N TYR A 340 2.30 23.19 -6.89
CA TYR A 340 1.67 22.85 -5.62
C TYR A 340 0.96 24.05 -5.02
N THR A 341 -0.31 23.87 -4.64
CA THR A 341 -1.11 24.87 -3.92
C THR A 341 -1.48 24.32 -2.54
N PRO A 342 -0.98 24.91 -1.45
CA PRO A 342 -1.32 24.47 -0.10
C PRO A 342 -2.82 24.49 0.16
N ASP A 343 -3.34 23.44 0.79
CA ASP A 343 -4.74 23.41 1.20
C ASP A 343 -4.99 24.34 2.40
N THR A 344 -5.66 25.46 2.13
CA THR A 344 -6.00 26.47 3.14
C THR A 344 -7.02 25.99 4.19
N ASN A 345 -7.62 24.81 4.02
CA ASN A 345 -8.48 24.18 5.02
C ASN A 345 -7.70 23.38 6.06
N ASN A 346 -6.47 22.97 5.75
CA ASN A 346 -5.56 22.40 6.73
C ASN A 346 -4.96 23.52 7.57
N MET A 347 -4.99 23.34 8.88
CA MET A 347 -4.48 24.29 9.86
C MET A 347 -3.40 23.63 10.67
N VAL A 348 -2.37 24.38 11.02
CA VAL A 348 -1.25 23.92 11.85
C VAL A 348 -1.01 24.87 13.02
N LEU A 349 -0.57 24.32 14.16
CA LEU A 349 -0.20 25.10 15.33
C LEU A 349 1.24 25.65 15.20
N GLY A 350 1.40 26.70 14.40
CA GLY A 350 2.66 27.41 14.26
C GLY A 350 3.11 28.14 15.53
N GLN A 351 4.31 28.73 15.50
CA GLN A 351 4.93 29.40 16.67
C GLN A 351 4.11 30.57 17.26
N ASN A 352 3.20 31.14 16.47
CA ASN A 352 2.34 32.26 16.88
C ASN A 352 0.86 31.86 17.05
N GLY A 353 0.56 30.56 17.07
CA GLY A 353 -0.78 30.00 17.13
C GLY A 353 -1.21 29.35 15.81
N TRP A 354 -2.51 29.05 15.71
CA TRP A 354 -3.10 28.41 14.55
C TRP A 354 -3.03 29.28 13.29
N GLU A 355 -2.47 28.72 12.23
CA GLU A 355 -2.35 29.31 10.90
C GLU A 355 -2.72 28.28 9.83
N ALA A 356 -3.02 28.74 8.61
CA ALA A 356 -3.19 27.83 7.49
C ALA A 356 -1.87 27.10 7.23
N SER A 357 -1.94 25.79 7.03
CA SER A 357 -0.79 24.94 6.77
C SER A 357 -0.14 25.34 5.45
N ASP A 358 1.16 25.64 5.48
CA ASP A 358 1.93 25.97 4.28
C ASP A 358 3.37 25.49 4.44
N ASP A 359 3.65 24.34 3.89
CA ASP A 359 4.95 23.66 3.85
C ASP A 359 5.80 24.07 2.63
N THR A 360 5.38 25.08 1.86
CA THR A 360 6.17 25.56 0.73
C THR A 360 7.54 26.01 1.23
N LEU A 361 8.60 25.46 0.65
CA LEU A 361 9.96 25.84 0.98
C LEU A 361 10.25 27.29 0.60
N THR A 362 10.79 28.05 1.54
CA THR A 362 11.13 29.47 1.39
C THR A 362 12.63 29.72 1.34
N SER A 363 13.43 28.84 1.95
CA SER A 363 14.89 28.90 1.88
C SER A 363 15.51 27.52 2.08
N ILE A 364 16.66 27.28 1.45
CA ILE A 364 17.49 26.09 1.68
C ILE A 364 18.87 26.55 2.16
N LYS A 365 19.25 26.14 3.36
CA LYS A 365 20.49 26.57 4.02
C LYS A 365 21.49 25.41 4.10
N PRO A 366 22.61 25.50 3.36
CA PRO A 366 23.68 24.51 3.46
C PRO A 366 24.37 24.51 4.83
N ASN A 367 24.55 23.32 5.40
CA ASN A 367 25.30 23.10 6.63
C ASN A 367 26.76 22.71 6.34
N LYS A 368 27.62 22.75 7.37
CA LYS A 368 29.07 22.50 7.21
C LYS A 368 29.42 21.02 7.00
N ASP A 369 28.55 20.14 7.44
CA ASP A 369 28.66 18.68 7.35
C ASP A 369 28.14 18.13 6.01
N GLY A 370 27.65 19.00 5.11
CA GLY A 370 27.08 18.61 3.83
C GLY A 370 25.56 18.46 3.83
N SER A 371 24.89 18.50 4.99
CA SER A 371 23.43 18.49 5.12
C SER A 371 22.79 19.83 4.70
N LEU A 372 21.46 19.87 4.60
CA LEU A 372 20.66 21.05 4.28
C LEU A 372 19.62 21.30 5.36
N THR A 373 19.44 22.54 5.77
CA THR A 373 18.24 22.97 6.51
C THR A 373 17.21 23.51 5.51
N LEU A 374 16.04 22.89 5.46
CA LEU A 374 14.92 23.23 4.60
C LEU A 374 13.93 24.08 5.41
N GLU A 375 13.78 25.36 5.06
CA GLU A 375 12.90 26.29 5.78
C GLU A 375 11.56 26.46 5.07
N SER A 376 10.51 25.94 5.70
CA SER A 376 9.12 26.02 5.21
C SER A 376 8.44 27.32 5.64
N ARG A 377 7.39 27.74 4.91
CA ARG A 377 6.65 28.98 5.22
C ARG A 377 6.02 28.92 6.61
N SER A 378 5.30 27.84 6.90
CA SER A 378 4.97 27.43 8.26
C SER A 378 6.20 26.77 8.87
N SER A 379 6.97 27.58 9.62
CA SER A 379 8.27 27.18 10.20
C SER A 379 8.27 25.88 11.01
N ILE A 380 7.09 25.40 11.43
CA ILE A 380 6.95 24.13 12.14
C ILE A 380 7.32 22.92 11.26
N PHE A 381 7.10 23.00 9.94
CA PHE A 381 7.49 22.00 8.94
C PHE A 381 8.92 22.22 8.40
N SER A 382 9.78 22.93 9.14
CA SER A 382 11.18 23.05 8.72
C SER A 382 11.93 21.80 9.11
N GLU A 383 12.83 21.35 8.25
CA GLU A 383 13.46 20.05 8.32
C GLU A 383 14.99 20.15 8.11
N VAL A 384 15.72 19.11 8.50
CA VAL A 384 17.12 18.89 8.15
C VAL A 384 17.22 17.67 7.24
N ALA A 385 17.74 17.87 6.04
CA ALA A 385 17.96 16.81 5.07
C ALA A 385 19.45 16.44 5.01
N SER A 386 19.75 15.16 5.13
CA SER A 386 21.08 14.58 4.96
C SER A 386 21.03 13.41 3.98
N ALA A 387 22.15 12.96 3.43
CA ALA A 387 22.10 11.79 2.54
C ALA A 387 23.38 10.97 2.56
N LYS A 388 23.24 9.70 2.21
CA LYS A 388 24.34 8.81 1.82
C LYS A 388 24.40 8.73 0.30
N GLN A 389 25.59 8.81 -0.28
CA GLN A 389 25.87 8.62 -1.69
C GLN A 389 26.23 7.16 -1.96
N LEU A 390 25.59 6.54 -2.95
CA LEU A 390 25.72 5.12 -3.30
C LEU A 390 26.13 4.96 -4.77
N ASP A 391 26.96 3.96 -5.05
CA ASP A 391 27.18 3.47 -6.41
C ASP A 391 26.12 2.42 -6.73
N ILE A 392 25.23 2.74 -7.66
CA ILE A 392 24.12 1.88 -8.08
C ILE A 392 24.37 1.24 -9.45
N SER A 393 25.62 1.27 -9.92
CA SER A 393 25.99 0.71 -11.23
C SER A 393 25.62 -0.77 -11.34
N GLY A 394 24.93 -1.14 -12.41
CA GLY A 394 24.54 -2.53 -12.67
C GLY A 394 23.42 -3.06 -11.78
N LEU A 395 22.88 -2.25 -10.85
CA LEU A 395 21.67 -2.58 -10.09
C LEU A 395 20.45 -2.55 -11.00
N ASN A 396 19.48 -3.39 -10.67
CA ASN A 396 18.17 -3.40 -11.31
C ASN A 396 17.43 -2.10 -11.02
N VAL A 397 16.96 -1.44 -12.08
CA VAL A 397 16.32 -0.13 -11.96
C VAL A 397 15.02 -0.23 -11.18
N ARG A 398 14.23 -1.29 -11.38
CA ARG A 398 12.97 -1.48 -10.64
C ARG A 398 13.20 -1.53 -9.14
N SER A 399 14.22 -2.27 -8.69
CA SER A 399 14.54 -2.41 -7.26
C SER A 399 14.91 -1.10 -6.55
N ILE A 400 15.50 -0.14 -7.28
CA ILE A 400 15.80 1.18 -6.73
C ILE A 400 14.58 2.10 -6.81
N MET A 401 13.83 2.05 -7.91
CA MET A 401 12.59 2.84 -8.06
C MET A 401 11.47 2.37 -7.12
N ASP A 402 11.52 1.13 -6.64
CA ASP A 402 10.64 0.61 -5.57
C ASP A 402 10.79 1.39 -4.25
N GLN A 403 11.92 2.09 -4.10
CA GLN A 403 12.28 2.83 -2.89
C GLN A 403 12.29 4.35 -3.15
N THR A 404 11.59 4.80 -4.20
CA THR A 404 11.37 6.23 -4.48
C THR A 404 9.95 6.67 -4.16
N ASP A 405 9.00 5.74 -4.15
CA ASP A 405 7.59 6.00 -3.84
C ASP A 405 6.97 4.78 -3.15
N ASP A 406 6.01 5.01 -2.24
CA ASP A 406 5.45 3.96 -1.37
C ASP A 406 4.54 2.97 -2.12
N GLU A 407 4.09 3.33 -3.31
CA GLU A 407 3.11 2.60 -4.11
C GLU A 407 3.75 1.85 -5.30
N ASN A 408 5.08 1.84 -5.36
CA ASN A 408 5.90 1.21 -6.40
C ASN A 408 5.54 1.65 -7.84
N VAL A 409 4.98 2.85 -7.98
CA VAL A 409 4.52 3.42 -9.25
C VAL A 409 5.68 3.46 -10.24
N TRP A 410 6.81 4.04 -9.85
CA TRP A 410 7.96 4.12 -10.75
C TRP A 410 8.55 2.74 -11.05
N SER A 411 8.70 1.88 -10.04
CA SER A 411 9.13 0.48 -10.22
C SER A 411 8.30 -0.26 -11.27
N ASN A 412 6.98 -0.09 -11.23
CA ASN A 412 6.04 -0.75 -12.13
C ASN A 412 6.15 -0.29 -13.58
N ILE A 413 6.36 1.01 -13.81
CA ILE A 413 6.47 1.57 -15.17
C ILE A 413 7.86 1.38 -15.80
N MET A 414 8.90 1.11 -15.00
CA MET A 414 10.25 0.86 -15.53
C MET A 414 10.35 -0.48 -16.28
N PRO A 415 11.21 -0.63 -17.29
CA PRO A 415 11.39 -1.91 -18.00
C PRO A 415 11.92 -3.05 -17.12
N VAL A 416 11.40 -4.27 -17.30
CA VAL A 416 11.88 -5.48 -16.60
C VAL A 416 13.33 -5.78 -16.99
N GLY A 417 14.19 -5.99 -15.99
CA GLY A 417 15.59 -6.37 -16.19
C GLY A 417 16.51 -5.23 -16.66
N LEU A 418 16.01 -3.99 -16.75
CA LEU A 418 16.84 -2.81 -16.99
C LEU A 418 17.81 -2.63 -15.82
N LYS A 419 19.07 -2.32 -16.15
CA LYS A 419 20.12 -2.06 -15.16
C LYS A 419 20.68 -0.67 -15.33
N PHE A 420 21.08 -0.05 -14.22
CA PHE A 420 21.80 1.22 -14.26
C PHE A 420 23.15 1.07 -14.98
N PRO A 421 23.56 2.08 -15.77
CA PRO A 421 24.88 2.11 -16.41
C PRO A 421 26.05 2.11 -15.41
N ASP A 422 27.27 1.94 -15.93
CA ASP A 422 28.49 2.10 -15.14
C ASP A 422 28.68 3.56 -14.66
N ASN A 423 29.14 3.72 -13.42
CA ASN A 423 29.35 5.00 -12.74
C ASN A 423 28.06 5.77 -12.44
N THR A 424 26.95 5.07 -12.24
CA THR A 424 25.68 5.70 -11.82
C THR A 424 25.65 5.86 -10.30
N THR A 425 25.25 7.04 -9.84
CA THR A 425 25.14 7.38 -8.43
C THR A 425 23.68 7.63 -8.05
N ALA A 426 23.29 7.18 -6.87
CA ALA A 426 22.08 7.65 -6.21
C ALA A 426 22.40 8.15 -4.80
N TYR A 427 21.45 8.85 -4.21
CA TYR A 427 21.56 9.43 -2.89
C TYR A 427 20.40 8.96 -2.06
N LYS A 428 20.68 8.26 -0.97
CA LYS A 428 19.65 7.86 0.00
C LYS A 428 19.47 9.02 0.98
N LEU A 429 18.38 9.75 0.81
CA LEU A 429 18.04 10.99 1.50
C LEU A 429 17.28 10.68 2.79
N SER A 430 17.77 11.20 3.91
CA SER A 430 17.11 11.14 5.22
C SER A 430 16.67 12.55 5.61
N VAL A 431 15.46 12.68 6.14
CA VAL A 431 14.89 13.97 6.56
C VAL A 431 14.44 13.89 8.01
N GLU A 432 14.80 14.92 8.79
CA GLU A 432 14.44 15.04 10.20
C GLU A 432 13.68 16.35 10.44
N ASP A 433 12.51 16.26 11.07
CA ASP A 433 11.75 17.42 11.52
C ASP A 433 12.57 18.22 12.55
N ILE A 434 12.62 19.55 12.42
CA ILE A 434 13.29 20.42 13.41
C ILE A 434 12.41 20.59 14.65
N ASN A 435 11.09 20.44 14.50
CA ASN A 435 10.13 20.65 15.56
C ASN A 435 9.34 19.37 15.82
N ASP A 436 9.48 18.86 17.02
CA ASP A 436 8.65 17.76 17.54
C ASP A 436 7.21 18.21 17.82
N ASN A 437 6.29 17.26 17.90
CA ASN A 437 4.89 17.48 18.32
C ASN A 437 4.11 18.49 17.46
N ILE A 438 4.02 18.24 16.15
CA ILE A 438 3.20 19.04 15.24
C ILE A 438 1.72 18.76 15.50
N TYR A 439 0.92 19.83 15.64
CA TYR A 439 -0.53 19.71 15.80
C TYR A 439 -1.25 20.34 14.61
N THR A 440 -2.17 19.59 14.02
CA THR A 440 -2.98 20.01 12.88
C THR A 440 -4.47 19.89 13.15
N PHE A 441 -5.29 20.56 12.35
CA PHE A 441 -6.69 20.20 12.21
C PHE A 441 -7.22 20.61 10.83
N TYR A 442 -8.19 19.85 10.34
CA TYR A 442 -8.93 20.20 9.13
C TYR A 442 -10.18 20.99 9.48
N LYS A 443 -10.41 22.14 8.82
CA LYS A 443 -11.64 22.95 9.00
C LYS A 443 -12.88 22.18 8.55
N GLY A 444 -12.79 21.67 7.31
CA GLY A 444 -13.79 20.93 6.56
C GLY A 444 -15.15 21.59 6.31
N ASP A 445 -15.78 21.16 5.23
CA ASP A 445 -17.03 21.66 4.67
C ASP A 445 -18.06 20.54 4.47
N TRP A 446 -17.80 19.33 4.95
CA TRP A 446 -18.66 18.13 4.79
C TRP A 446 -20.10 18.29 5.31
N CYS A 447 -20.36 19.31 6.13
CA CYS A 447 -21.67 19.65 6.68
C CYS A 447 -22.32 20.85 5.95
N ALA A 448 -21.65 21.51 5.02
CA ALA A 448 -22.12 22.74 4.38
C ALA A 448 -23.37 22.50 3.52
N GLU A 449 -23.44 21.38 2.79
CA GLU A 449 -24.59 21.07 1.93
C GLU A 449 -25.82 20.63 2.72
N HIS A 450 -25.63 19.67 3.64
CA HIS A 450 -26.75 19.05 4.36
C HIS A 450 -27.11 19.74 5.69
N ALA A 451 -26.23 20.62 6.21
CA ALA A 451 -26.44 21.37 7.45
C ALA A 451 -25.83 22.80 7.37
N PRO A 452 -26.29 23.66 6.44
CA PRO A 452 -25.71 24.99 6.21
C PRO A 452 -25.77 25.90 7.46
N ASP A 453 -26.82 25.81 8.27
CA ASP A 453 -26.95 26.57 9.52
C ASP A 453 -25.88 26.18 10.54
N ARG A 454 -25.51 24.88 10.60
CA ARG A 454 -24.40 24.40 11.45
C ARG A 454 -23.08 24.97 10.94
N TYR A 455 -22.86 24.92 9.64
CA TYR A 455 -21.63 25.42 9.02
C TYR A 455 -21.45 26.91 9.29
N GLU A 456 -22.49 27.72 9.08
CA GLU A 456 -22.45 29.16 9.39
C GLU A 456 -22.24 29.43 10.89
N ALA A 457 -22.94 28.69 11.76
CA ALA A 457 -22.82 28.85 13.22
C ALA A 457 -21.42 28.53 13.76
N LEU A 458 -20.66 27.69 13.06
CA LEU A 458 -19.30 27.29 13.40
C LEU A 458 -18.22 28.09 12.64
N ASN A 459 -18.57 29.28 12.14
CA ASN A 459 -17.70 30.16 11.35
C ASN A 459 -17.22 29.53 10.04
N ASN A 460 -18.13 28.88 9.29
CA ASN A 460 -17.83 28.19 8.04
C ASN A 460 -16.77 27.09 8.23
N MET A 461 -16.94 26.29 9.27
CA MET A 461 -16.16 25.07 9.53
C MET A 461 -17.08 23.99 10.06
N CYS A 462 -16.84 22.73 9.71
CA CYS A 462 -17.63 21.61 10.22
C CYS A 462 -17.01 20.96 11.46
N ASN A 463 -15.69 21.07 11.62
CA ASN A 463 -14.97 20.61 12.80
C ASN A 463 -15.38 21.43 14.02
N GLY A 464 -16.13 20.87 14.95
CA GLY A 464 -16.51 21.56 16.18
C GLY A 464 -17.01 20.56 17.20
N ILE A 465 -16.76 20.84 18.48
CA ILE A 465 -17.23 20.00 19.57
C ILE A 465 -18.43 20.64 20.25
N SER A 466 -19.45 19.82 20.51
CA SER A 466 -20.63 20.21 21.24
C SER A 466 -20.77 19.40 22.53
N ALA A 467 -21.49 19.98 23.49
CA ALA A 467 -21.97 19.24 24.65
C ALA A 467 -23.44 19.61 24.85
N PHE A 468 -24.18 18.71 25.49
CA PHE A 468 -25.56 19.00 25.82
C PHE A 468 -25.64 19.96 27.01
N LYS A 469 -25.80 21.26 26.73
CA LYS A 469 -25.99 22.31 27.75
C LYS A 469 -27.46 22.74 27.77
N ASN A 470 -28.05 22.85 28.96
CA ASN A 470 -29.44 23.31 29.15
C ASN A 470 -30.50 22.54 28.33
N GLY A 471 -30.28 21.23 28.09
CA GLY A 471 -31.23 20.38 27.37
C GLY A 471 -31.15 20.46 25.84
N SER A 472 -30.17 21.16 25.28
CA SER A 472 -29.90 21.22 23.84
C SER A 472 -28.42 20.98 23.54
N ASP A 473 -28.13 20.45 22.37
CA ASP A 473 -26.75 20.35 21.90
C ASP A 473 -26.17 21.75 21.66
N THR A 474 -25.01 22.05 22.23
CA THR A 474 -24.43 23.40 22.27
C THR A 474 -22.95 23.34 21.94
N TRP A 475 -22.54 24.06 20.90
CA TRP A 475 -21.14 24.22 20.51
C TRP A 475 -20.33 24.89 21.62
N LEU A 476 -19.20 24.28 21.97
CA LEU A 476 -18.35 24.76 23.06
C LEU A 476 -17.43 25.86 22.57
N ALA A 477 -17.39 26.99 23.30
CA ALA A 477 -16.58 28.16 22.93
C ALA A 477 -15.24 28.26 23.67
N THR A 478 -15.08 27.49 24.76
CA THR A 478 -13.89 27.53 25.62
C THR A 478 -13.52 26.13 26.11
N LEU A 479 -12.24 25.86 26.38
CA LEU A 479 -11.85 24.60 27.01
C LEU A 479 -12.51 24.42 28.37
N ALA A 480 -12.69 25.49 29.15
CA ALA A 480 -13.40 25.43 30.43
C ALA A 480 -14.83 24.88 30.28
N SER A 481 -15.51 25.15 29.16
CA SER A 481 -16.87 24.65 28.91
C SER A 481 -16.94 23.16 28.57
N THR A 482 -15.80 22.49 28.33
CA THR A 482 -15.75 21.03 28.16
C THR A 482 -15.82 20.29 29.50
N THR A 483 -15.50 20.96 30.61
CA THR A 483 -15.65 20.38 31.95
C THR A 483 -17.12 20.40 32.37
N ALA A 484 -17.59 19.30 32.95
CA ALA A 484 -18.98 19.14 33.37
C ALA A 484 -19.30 20.02 34.59
N GLU A 485 -20.46 20.70 34.56
CA GLU A 485 -21.00 21.39 35.74
C GLU A 485 -21.82 20.40 36.58
N ASP A 486 -22.53 19.48 35.93
CA ASP A 486 -23.22 18.33 36.51
C ASP A 486 -22.37 17.06 36.38
N GLU A 487 -21.58 16.79 37.43
CA GLU A 487 -20.76 15.59 37.58
C GLU A 487 -21.53 14.35 38.10
N SER A 488 -22.87 14.35 38.09
CA SER A 488 -23.64 13.18 38.57
C SER A 488 -23.41 11.92 37.72
N ASP A 489 -23.69 10.74 38.27
CA ASP A 489 -23.59 9.49 37.51
C ASP A 489 -24.78 9.37 36.55
N ARG A 490 -24.52 9.04 35.28
CA ARG A 490 -25.56 8.86 34.25
C ARG A 490 -25.98 7.39 34.06
N HIS A 491 -25.37 6.44 34.78
CA HIS A 491 -25.75 5.04 34.66
C HIS A 491 -27.23 4.81 35.00
N ASP A 492 -27.92 4.02 34.16
CA ASP A 492 -29.34 3.67 34.27
C ASP A 492 -30.29 4.88 34.25
N THR A 493 -29.84 6.01 33.68
CA THR A 493 -30.68 7.19 33.49
C THR A 493 -31.29 7.24 32.08
N ALA A 494 -32.42 7.94 31.96
CA ALA A 494 -33.14 8.08 30.70
C ALA A 494 -32.32 8.79 29.61
N SER A 495 -32.65 8.54 28.35
CA SER A 495 -31.91 9.06 27.17
C SER A 495 -31.78 10.58 27.12
N ASN A 496 -32.68 11.33 27.78
CA ASN A 496 -32.66 12.78 27.88
C ASN A 496 -31.79 13.33 29.03
N ASN A 497 -31.17 12.47 29.85
CA ASN A 497 -30.26 12.87 30.92
C ASN A 497 -28.80 12.97 30.43
N HIS A 498 -28.59 13.74 29.37
CA HIS A 498 -27.31 13.87 28.69
C HIS A 498 -26.56 15.15 29.06
N ALA A 499 -27.00 15.91 30.07
CA ALA A 499 -26.40 17.19 30.43
C ALA A 499 -24.88 17.09 30.61
N ASP A 500 -24.13 18.01 30.00
CA ASP A 500 -22.66 18.09 30.01
C ASP A 500 -21.89 16.91 29.40
N LEU A 501 -22.58 15.95 28.79
CA LEU A 501 -21.92 14.88 28.04
C LEU A 501 -21.47 15.39 26.67
N ILE A 502 -20.27 14.97 26.26
CA ILE A 502 -19.67 15.27 24.94
C ILE A 502 -19.69 13.98 24.10
N PRO A 503 -20.35 13.94 22.94
CA PRO A 503 -20.24 12.81 22.03
C PRO A 503 -18.85 12.77 21.40
N MET A 504 -18.11 11.68 21.58
CA MET A 504 -16.70 11.59 21.18
C MET A 504 -16.38 10.40 20.27
N ALA A 505 -17.19 9.34 20.29
CA ALA A 505 -17.00 8.15 19.46
C ALA A 505 -18.33 7.41 19.29
N GLY A 506 -18.36 6.42 18.39
CA GLY A 506 -19.52 5.55 18.20
C GLY A 506 -19.13 4.12 17.86
N MET A 507 -19.92 3.17 18.33
CA MET A 507 -19.90 1.74 18.03
C MET A 507 -21.05 1.41 17.06
N GLU A 508 -21.02 0.22 16.48
CA GLU A 508 -22.03 -0.25 15.51
C GLU A 508 -23.48 -0.01 16.00
N SER A 509 -23.75 -0.32 17.27
CA SER A 509 -25.09 -0.21 17.86
C SER A 509 -25.27 0.91 18.90
N ALA A 510 -24.24 1.72 19.20
CA ALA A 510 -24.31 2.70 20.27
C ALA A 510 -23.36 3.89 20.11
N GLU A 511 -23.68 5.01 20.76
CA GLU A 511 -22.85 6.20 20.85
C GLU A 511 -22.04 6.20 22.16
N ILE A 512 -20.83 6.78 22.15
CA ILE A 512 -19.94 6.92 23.31
C ILE A 512 -19.80 8.40 23.67
N PHE A 513 -20.04 8.70 24.94
CA PHE A 513 -20.00 10.02 25.52
C PHE A 513 -18.90 10.14 26.58
N ALA A 514 -18.20 11.27 26.57
CA ALA A 514 -17.23 11.63 27.58
C ALA A 514 -17.83 12.67 28.55
N GLN A 515 -17.64 12.46 29.85
CA GLN A 515 -17.90 13.43 30.91
C GLN A 515 -16.57 13.82 31.55
N LEU A 516 -16.10 15.05 31.31
CA LEU A 516 -14.82 15.54 31.83
C LEU A 516 -15.06 16.16 33.21
N LEU A 517 -14.55 15.53 34.26
CA LEU A 517 -14.69 15.99 35.64
C LEU A 517 -13.63 17.04 35.99
N SER A 518 -13.94 17.93 36.92
CA SER A 518 -13.06 19.01 37.37
C SER A 518 -11.73 18.54 37.99
N ASN A 519 -11.65 17.28 38.40
CA ASN A 519 -10.45 16.65 38.97
C ASN A 519 -9.49 16.03 37.93
N GLY A 520 -9.76 16.17 36.63
CA GLY A 520 -8.94 15.60 35.55
C GLY A 520 -9.34 14.18 35.13
N THR A 521 -10.42 13.61 35.68
CA THR A 521 -10.94 12.28 35.28
C THR A 521 -11.92 12.42 34.13
N VAL A 522 -11.95 11.43 33.22
CA VAL A 522 -12.97 11.29 32.19
C VAL A 522 -13.79 10.05 32.46
N VAL A 523 -15.11 10.22 32.61
CA VAL A 523 -16.06 9.09 32.73
C VAL A 523 -16.72 8.87 31.38
N TYR A 524 -16.75 7.61 30.94
CA TYR A 524 -17.38 7.23 29.67
C TYR A 524 -18.74 6.59 29.88
N TYR A 525 -19.69 6.97 29.03
CA TYR A 525 -21.01 6.37 28.96
C TYR A 525 -21.31 5.92 27.54
N THR A 526 -22.09 4.85 27.40
CA THR A 526 -22.63 4.40 26.13
C THR A 526 -24.14 4.40 26.14
N ARG A 527 -24.74 4.66 24.98
CA ARG A 527 -26.20 4.62 24.75
C ARG A 527 -26.48 4.06 23.37
N ALA A 528 -27.41 3.11 23.28
CA ALA A 528 -27.81 2.56 21.98
C ALA A 528 -28.43 3.65 21.09
N TRP A 529 -28.32 3.51 19.76
CA TRP A 529 -28.90 4.49 18.81
C TRP A 529 -30.42 4.64 18.92
N ASN A 530 -31.10 3.66 19.52
CA ASN A 530 -32.53 3.76 19.84
C ASN A 530 -32.77 4.84 20.92
N LEU A 531 -33.58 5.84 20.58
CA LEU A 531 -33.91 7.00 21.42
C LEU A 531 -34.58 6.66 22.76
N ASP A 532 -35.09 5.44 22.94
CA ASP A 532 -35.68 4.95 24.19
C ASP A 532 -34.68 4.24 25.13
N SER A 533 -33.39 4.19 24.78
CA SER A 533 -32.37 3.48 25.57
C SER A 533 -31.80 4.29 26.74
N THR A 534 -31.35 3.58 27.79
CA THR A 534 -30.72 4.18 28.97
C THR A 534 -29.21 4.30 28.81
N PHE A 535 -28.60 5.26 29.50
CA PHE A 535 -27.14 5.38 29.56
C PHE A 535 -26.51 4.27 30.41
N SER A 536 -25.46 3.63 29.88
CA SER A 536 -24.64 2.65 30.59
C SER A 536 -23.24 3.20 30.83
N LYS A 537 -22.76 3.16 32.07
CA LYS A 537 -21.41 3.63 32.40
C LYS A 537 -20.39 2.55 32.05
N LEU A 538 -19.31 2.93 31.39
CA LEU A 538 -18.19 2.05 31.10
C LEU A 538 -17.25 1.96 32.31
N SER A 539 -16.67 0.79 32.54
CA SER A 539 -15.92 0.49 33.77
C SER A 539 -14.57 1.19 33.87
N GLU A 540 -13.95 1.47 32.73
CA GLU A 540 -12.64 2.12 32.66
C GLU A 540 -12.78 3.63 32.52
N LEU A 541 -11.83 4.35 33.10
CA LEU A 541 -11.81 5.80 33.15
C LEU A 541 -10.68 6.33 32.28
N GLY A 542 -10.94 7.43 31.60
CA GLY A 542 -9.90 8.23 30.98
C GLY A 542 -9.41 9.33 31.92
N SER A 543 -8.54 10.16 31.39
CA SER A 543 -8.02 11.37 32.04
C SER A 543 -7.94 12.52 31.05
N TRP A 544 -7.97 13.75 31.56
CA TRP A 544 -7.69 14.93 30.75
C TRP A 544 -6.71 15.87 31.44
N LYS A 545 -5.89 16.54 30.63
CA LYS A 545 -4.94 17.57 31.08
C LYS A 545 -4.82 18.68 30.03
N ASP A 546 -4.46 19.87 30.49
CA ASP A 546 -4.11 20.99 29.62
C ASP A 546 -2.59 21.06 29.48
N GLU A 547 -2.12 21.31 28.26
CA GLU A 547 -0.73 21.58 27.92
C GLU A 547 -0.62 22.86 27.10
N SER A 548 0.51 23.55 27.21
CA SER A 548 0.76 24.80 26.51
C SER A 548 1.77 24.56 25.40
N VAL A 549 1.34 24.69 24.14
CA VAL A 549 2.17 24.50 22.95
C VAL A 549 2.08 25.77 22.10
N ASN A 550 3.22 26.37 21.76
CA ASN A 550 3.31 27.58 20.92
C ASN A 550 2.35 28.73 21.33
N GLY A 551 2.17 28.92 22.65
CA GLY A 551 1.30 29.97 23.19
C GLY A 551 -0.20 29.70 23.11
N LYS A 552 -0.61 28.48 22.72
CA LYS A 552 -1.99 27.97 22.78
C LYS A 552 -2.10 26.87 23.82
N VAL A 553 -3.31 26.69 24.35
CA VAL A 553 -3.62 25.60 25.26
C VAL A 553 -4.28 24.48 24.45
N LEU A 554 -3.69 23.31 24.51
CA LEU A 554 -4.26 22.05 24.03
C LEU A 554 -4.77 21.27 25.24
N ARG A 555 -5.95 20.69 25.12
CA ARG A 555 -6.51 19.76 26.11
C ARG A 555 -6.43 18.35 25.56
N GLN A 556 -5.54 17.55 26.13
CA GLN A 556 -5.48 16.12 25.85
C GLN A 556 -6.56 15.40 26.67
N VAL A 557 -7.41 14.62 26.00
CA VAL A 557 -8.44 13.77 26.60
C VAL A 557 -8.14 12.32 26.20
N THR A 558 -7.87 11.46 27.16
CA THR A 558 -7.45 10.06 26.94
C THR A 558 -8.64 9.11 27.02
N ILE A 559 -8.70 8.12 26.13
CA ILE A 559 -9.66 7.02 26.15
C ILE A 559 -8.93 5.69 26.44
N PRO A 560 -9.48 4.79 27.28
CA PRO A 560 -8.93 3.45 27.43
C PRO A 560 -9.01 2.64 26.12
N GLU A 561 -7.95 1.90 25.79
CA GLU A 561 -7.86 1.08 24.57
C GLU A 561 -8.99 0.04 24.46
N SER A 562 -9.43 -0.51 25.60
CA SER A 562 -10.55 -1.46 25.65
C SER A 562 -11.87 -0.85 25.13
N ILE A 563 -12.03 0.46 25.27
CA ILE A 563 -13.18 1.21 24.77
C ILE A 563 -12.92 1.64 23.32
N HIS A 564 -11.72 2.16 23.03
CA HIS A 564 -11.41 2.69 21.72
C HIS A 564 -11.42 1.62 20.61
N SER A 565 -10.92 0.43 20.90
CA SER A 565 -10.91 -0.72 19.97
C SER A 565 -12.31 -1.18 19.51
N GLN A 566 -13.38 -0.78 20.20
CA GLN A 566 -14.76 -1.09 19.83
C GLN A 566 -15.40 0.01 18.95
N ALA A 567 -14.72 1.13 18.73
CA ALA A 567 -15.26 2.27 18.01
C ALA A 567 -15.25 2.04 16.48
N THR A 568 -16.41 2.23 15.87
CA THR A 568 -16.59 2.31 14.40
C THR A 568 -16.18 3.68 13.85
N TRP A 569 -16.30 4.74 14.66
CA TRP A 569 -15.73 6.05 14.41
C TRP A 569 -15.33 6.69 15.73
N SER A 570 -14.31 7.54 15.72
CA SER A 570 -13.72 8.11 16.94
C SER A 570 -13.11 9.48 16.65
N ASN A 571 -13.27 10.42 17.58
CA ASN A 571 -12.50 11.67 17.62
C ASN A 571 -11.15 11.50 18.34
N TYR A 572 -10.88 10.33 18.91
CA TYR A 572 -9.58 9.98 19.48
C TYR A 572 -8.69 9.40 18.37
N GLN A 573 -7.45 9.84 18.32
CA GLN A 573 -6.45 9.25 17.43
C GLN A 573 -6.02 7.89 17.98
N LYS A 574 -5.70 6.94 17.10
CA LYS A 574 -5.47 5.54 17.46
C LYS A 574 -4.09 5.33 18.09
N GLU A 575 -3.14 6.16 17.71
CA GLU A 575 -1.72 5.99 17.95
C GLU A 575 -1.38 6.20 19.43
N ASP A 576 -2.11 7.08 20.12
CA ASP A 576 -1.92 7.37 21.54
C ASP A 576 -3.21 7.33 22.37
N ASN A 577 -4.31 6.86 21.78
CA ASN A 577 -5.64 6.83 22.38
C ASN A 577 -6.07 8.18 23.01
N SER A 578 -5.76 9.30 22.35
CA SER A 578 -6.07 10.65 22.83
C SER A 578 -6.85 11.48 21.81
N ALA A 579 -7.65 12.42 22.30
CA ALA A 579 -8.23 13.50 21.52
C ALA A 579 -7.63 14.81 22.03
N TYR A 580 -7.17 15.66 21.10
CA TYR A 580 -6.61 16.96 21.43
C TYR A 580 -7.61 18.05 21.08
N LEU A 581 -7.88 18.95 22.03
CA LEU A 581 -8.86 20.02 21.85
C LEU A 581 -8.19 21.39 21.98
N SER A 582 -8.49 22.31 21.07
CA SER A 582 -8.01 23.71 21.13
C SER A 582 -9.13 24.68 20.79
N VAL A 583 -9.03 25.91 21.30
CA VAL A 583 -9.93 27.01 20.90
C VAL A 583 -9.40 27.70 19.66
N VAL A 584 -10.18 27.69 18.58
CA VAL A 584 -9.89 28.40 17.33
C VAL A 584 -11.12 29.19 16.91
N GLU A 585 -10.94 30.48 16.67
CA GLU A 585 -12.01 31.41 16.27
C GLU A 585 -13.26 31.36 17.16
N GLY A 586 -13.08 31.11 18.47
CA GLY A 586 -14.17 31.12 19.46
C GLY A 586 -14.91 29.80 19.60
N PHE A 587 -14.41 28.71 19.02
CA PHE A 587 -14.96 27.36 19.17
C PHE A 587 -13.89 26.36 19.57
N VAL A 588 -14.26 25.34 20.34
CA VAL A 588 -13.42 24.18 20.64
C VAL A 588 -13.44 23.27 19.42
N ARG A 589 -12.26 23.01 18.87
CA ARG A 589 -12.01 22.18 17.69
C ARG A 589 -11.27 20.92 18.12
N ILE A 590 -11.50 19.84 17.39
CA ILE A 590 -10.72 18.60 17.51
C ILE A 590 -9.48 18.78 16.64
N THR A 591 -8.32 18.55 17.24
CA THR A 591 -7.01 18.64 16.63
C THR A 591 -6.35 17.28 16.66
N TYR A 592 -5.41 17.08 15.77
CA TYR A 592 -4.64 15.87 15.61
C TYR A 592 -3.18 16.18 15.97
N LYS A 593 -2.55 15.29 16.72
CA LYS A 593 -1.10 15.32 16.89
C LYS A 593 -0.49 14.44 15.81
N GLU A 594 0.33 15.03 14.95
CA GLU A 594 1.12 14.24 14.00
C GLU A 594 2.00 13.29 14.79
N VAL A 595 1.99 12.04 14.36
CA VAL A 595 2.94 11.05 14.86
C VAL A 595 4.25 11.35 14.18
N GLU A 596 5.31 11.44 14.99
CA GLU A 596 6.67 11.49 14.47
C GLU A 596 6.93 10.17 13.78
N ASP A 597 6.69 10.17 12.47
CA ASP A 597 7.26 9.19 11.59
C ASP A 597 8.74 9.50 11.57
N ALA A 598 9.43 8.63 12.28
CA ALA A 598 10.86 8.60 12.35
C ALA A 598 11.37 8.69 10.85
N GLY A 599 12.47 9.41 10.57
CA GLY A 599 12.87 9.89 9.23
C GLY A 599 13.05 8.87 8.09
N SER A 600 12.09 8.83 7.15
CA SER A 600 12.16 8.00 5.93
C SER A 600 13.40 8.24 5.09
N GLU A 601 13.95 7.15 4.56
CA GLU A 601 15.03 7.16 3.58
C GLU A 601 14.47 6.93 2.17
N ALA A 602 14.58 7.94 1.29
CA ALA A 602 14.16 7.81 -0.12
C ALA A 602 15.36 7.97 -1.07
N TYR A 603 15.33 7.30 -2.21
CA TYR A 603 16.34 7.54 -3.25
C TYR A 603 16.04 8.83 -4.02
N VAL A 604 17.04 9.70 -4.07
CA VAL A 604 17.10 10.86 -4.95
C VAL A 604 18.33 10.78 -5.84
N PHE A 605 18.31 11.52 -6.95
CA PHE A 605 19.24 11.31 -8.04
C PHE A 605 19.92 12.60 -8.50
N ASP A 606 21.09 12.45 -9.10
CA ASP A 606 21.69 13.51 -9.91
C ASP A 606 20.92 13.69 -11.23
N GLU A 607 21.23 14.77 -11.96
CA GLU A 607 20.55 15.15 -13.21
C GLU A 607 20.70 14.07 -14.29
N ALA A 608 21.88 13.45 -14.40
CA ALA A 608 22.15 12.46 -15.44
C ALA A 608 21.37 11.16 -15.20
N THR A 609 21.28 10.74 -13.94
CA THR A 609 20.54 9.55 -13.52
C THR A 609 19.04 9.78 -13.61
N LYS A 610 18.54 10.97 -13.25
CA LYS A 610 17.15 11.37 -13.53
C LYS A 610 16.84 11.22 -15.01
N GLN A 611 17.67 11.77 -15.90
CA GLN A 611 17.41 11.70 -17.33
C GLN A 611 17.41 10.27 -17.85
N PHE A 612 18.32 9.41 -17.36
CA PHE A 612 18.32 7.99 -17.69
C PHE A 612 17.00 7.30 -17.30
N ILE A 613 16.49 7.58 -16.09
CA ILE A 613 15.22 7.03 -15.62
C ILE A 613 14.07 7.50 -16.54
N LEU A 614 13.97 8.80 -16.80
CA LEU A 614 12.93 9.38 -17.66
C LEU A 614 12.97 8.83 -19.09
N ASP A 615 14.16 8.73 -19.67
CA ASP A 615 14.33 8.19 -21.03
C ASP A 615 13.84 6.73 -21.12
N ASN A 616 14.00 5.94 -20.06
CA ASN A 616 13.63 4.53 -20.06
C ASN A 616 12.23 4.25 -19.50
N ALA A 617 11.61 5.18 -18.76
CA ALA A 617 10.24 5.05 -18.28
C ALA A 617 9.23 5.13 -19.44
N LEU A 618 9.50 5.97 -20.45
CA LEU A 618 8.53 6.33 -21.49
C LEU A 618 8.96 6.04 -22.95
N THR A 619 10.16 5.51 -23.22
CA THR A 619 10.61 5.22 -24.60
C THR A 619 11.24 3.85 -24.82
N PRO A 620 11.12 3.26 -26.04
CA PRO A 620 10.42 3.74 -27.23
C PRO A 620 9.03 3.10 -27.36
N GLN A 621 7.98 3.85 -27.00
CA GLN A 621 6.64 3.35 -26.65
C GLN A 621 6.68 2.50 -25.38
N PRO A 622 5.87 2.84 -24.35
CA PRO A 622 6.04 2.27 -23.03
C PRO A 622 5.78 0.76 -23.09
N LEU A 623 6.63 0.01 -22.41
CA LEU A 623 6.31 -1.38 -22.08
C LEU A 623 4.99 -1.45 -21.27
N HIS A 624 4.56 -0.33 -20.67
CA HIS A 624 3.32 -0.14 -19.91
C HIS A 624 2.57 1.12 -20.36
N PRO A 625 1.74 1.05 -21.41
CA PRO A 625 0.90 2.17 -21.82
C PRO A 625 -0.04 2.55 -20.67
N LEU A 626 -0.03 3.83 -20.30
CA LEU A 626 -0.72 4.32 -19.11
C LEU A 626 -2.21 4.63 -19.32
N ASN A 627 -2.69 4.61 -20.57
CA ASN A 627 -4.10 4.64 -20.93
C ASN A 627 -4.37 3.63 -22.08
N LEU A 628 -5.64 3.30 -22.30
CA LEU A 628 -6.02 2.31 -23.32
C LEU A 628 -5.69 2.76 -24.75
N GLN A 629 -5.84 4.05 -25.08
CA GLN A 629 -5.53 4.55 -26.43
C GLN A 629 -4.04 4.37 -26.76
N ALA A 630 -3.14 4.83 -25.88
CA ALA A 630 -1.71 4.64 -26.01
C ALA A 630 -1.35 3.14 -26.11
N CYS A 631 -2.10 2.28 -25.44
CA CYS A 631 -1.94 0.84 -25.59
C CYS A 631 -2.25 0.38 -27.01
N LEU A 632 -3.42 0.74 -27.54
CA LEU A 632 -3.86 0.37 -28.89
C LEU A 632 -2.92 0.93 -29.98
N ASP A 633 -2.48 2.18 -29.83
CA ASP A 633 -1.54 2.85 -30.74
C ASP A 633 -0.15 2.21 -30.73
N SER A 634 0.23 1.58 -29.61
CA SER A 634 1.51 0.87 -29.47
C SER A 634 1.50 -0.55 -30.06
N LEU A 635 0.36 -1.05 -30.55
CA LEU A 635 0.25 -2.40 -31.09
C LEU A 635 0.73 -2.47 -32.55
N PRO A 636 1.25 -3.63 -33.01
CA PRO A 636 1.66 -3.80 -34.41
C PRO A 636 0.55 -3.59 -35.44
N ASP A 637 -0.72 -3.58 -35.02
CA ASP A 637 -1.88 -3.38 -35.86
C ASP A 637 -2.55 -2.00 -35.67
N ALA A 638 -1.87 -1.00 -35.11
CA ALA A 638 -2.40 0.36 -34.90
C ALA A 638 -2.99 1.02 -36.16
N GLU A 639 -2.49 0.70 -37.35
CA GLU A 639 -3.01 1.24 -38.62
C GLU A 639 -4.15 0.39 -39.23
N PHE A 640 -4.64 -0.63 -38.52
CA PHE A 640 -5.73 -1.49 -39.02
C PHE A 640 -7.05 -0.72 -39.11
N ILE A 641 -7.71 -0.83 -40.27
CA ILE A 641 -9.05 -0.28 -40.50
C ILE A 641 -9.93 -1.42 -40.98
N ALA A 642 -11.04 -1.67 -40.28
CA ALA A 642 -11.99 -2.71 -40.66
C ALA A 642 -12.60 -2.43 -42.03
N THR A 643 -12.73 -3.46 -42.85
CA THR A 643 -13.36 -3.41 -44.17
C THR A 643 -14.52 -4.39 -44.26
N ALA A 644 -15.55 -4.04 -45.02
CA ALA A 644 -16.70 -4.90 -45.17
C ALA A 644 -16.29 -6.31 -45.66
N ASN A 645 -16.83 -7.32 -44.99
CA ASN A 645 -16.51 -8.75 -45.08
C ASN A 645 -15.22 -9.20 -44.39
N ASP A 646 -14.61 -8.36 -43.55
CA ASP A 646 -13.61 -8.85 -42.61
C ASP A 646 -14.25 -9.83 -41.63
N VAL A 647 -13.57 -10.96 -41.39
CA VAL A 647 -14.07 -12.07 -40.59
C VAL A 647 -13.13 -12.40 -39.45
N THR A 648 -13.68 -12.43 -38.23
CA THR A 648 -13.03 -12.99 -37.04
C THR A 648 -13.75 -14.27 -36.63
N VAL A 649 -13.00 -15.34 -36.39
CA VAL A 649 -13.55 -16.63 -35.94
C VAL A 649 -13.06 -16.92 -34.54
N TYR A 650 -13.96 -17.30 -33.64
CA TYR A 650 -13.64 -17.67 -32.26
C TYR A 650 -13.99 -19.12 -31.98
N ASP A 651 -13.10 -19.81 -31.27
CA ASP A 651 -13.47 -21.01 -30.51
C ASP A 651 -14.11 -20.54 -29.20
N VAL A 652 -15.34 -20.96 -28.93
CA VAL A 652 -16.15 -20.50 -27.78
C VAL A 652 -16.52 -21.66 -26.88
N GLN A 653 -16.32 -21.51 -25.59
CA GLN A 653 -16.76 -22.45 -24.57
C GLN A 653 -17.84 -21.81 -23.71
N ARG A 654 -19.01 -22.43 -23.61
CA ARG A 654 -20.14 -21.94 -22.81
C ARG A 654 -20.50 -22.97 -21.73
N THR A 655 -20.51 -22.54 -20.47
CA THR A 655 -20.78 -23.42 -19.33
C THR A 655 -21.85 -22.79 -18.43
N PRO A 656 -22.97 -23.48 -18.14
CA PRO A 656 -23.93 -23.03 -17.13
C PRO A 656 -23.27 -22.88 -15.75
N ILE A 657 -23.48 -21.75 -15.06
CA ILE A 657 -22.85 -21.45 -13.76
C ILE A 657 -23.62 -22.09 -12.59
N TRP A 658 -24.93 -22.27 -12.72
CA TRP A 658 -25.82 -22.73 -11.66
C TRP A 658 -25.83 -24.27 -11.46
N ASP A 659 -25.24 -25.03 -12.37
CA ASP A 659 -25.20 -26.50 -12.31
C ASP A 659 -23.79 -27.00 -11.96
N PRO A 660 -23.58 -27.61 -10.78
CA PRO A 660 -22.28 -28.16 -10.39
C PRO A 660 -21.82 -29.34 -11.26
N GLU A 661 -22.70 -29.96 -12.06
CA GLU A 661 -22.38 -31.00 -13.06
C GLU A 661 -22.49 -30.48 -14.51
N ALA A 662 -22.46 -29.15 -14.70
CA ALA A 662 -22.61 -28.51 -16.00
C ALA A 662 -21.66 -29.07 -17.08
N ILE A 663 -22.23 -29.37 -18.25
CA ILE A 663 -21.44 -29.76 -19.44
C ILE A 663 -21.09 -28.50 -20.23
N THR A 664 -19.79 -28.23 -20.38
CA THR A 664 -19.30 -27.18 -21.26
C THR A 664 -19.61 -27.49 -22.72
N GLN A 665 -20.31 -26.58 -23.39
CA GLN A 665 -20.58 -26.62 -24.81
C GLN A 665 -19.45 -25.94 -25.58
N ASN A 666 -18.94 -26.58 -26.64
CA ASN A 666 -17.96 -25.99 -27.54
C ASN A 666 -18.68 -25.51 -28.81
N LEU A 667 -18.54 -24.22 -29.11
CA LEU A 667 -19.19 -23.54 -30.22
C LEU A 667 -18.13 -22.81 -31.07
N THR A 668 -18.51 -22.42 -32.28
CA THR A 668 -17.73 -21.50 -33.11
C THR A 668 -18.56 -20.25 -33.38
N TYR A 669 -18.02 -19.08 -33.04
CA TYR A 669 -18.63 -17.79 -33.38
C TYR A 669 -17.87 -17.18 -34.54
N GLU A 670 -18.58 -16.74 -35.58
CA GLU A 670 -18.00 -16.09 -36.76
C GLU A 670 -18.56 -14.68 -36.90
N PHE A 671 -17.73 -13.69 -36.60
CA PHE A 671 -18.06 -12.27 -36.69
C PHE A 671 -17.67 -11.77 -38.07
N THR A 672 -18.65 -11.31 -38.84
CA THR A 672 -18.47 -10.70 -40.17
C THR A 672 -18.85 -9.24 -40.10
N TYR A 673 -17.88 -8.34 -40.26
CA TYR A 673 -18.14 -6.89 -40.33
C TYR A 673 -18.82 -6.54 -41.65
N LEU A 674 -19.96 -5.85 -41.61
CA LEU A 674 -20.76 -5.54 -42.80
C LEU A 674 -20.57 -4.10 -43.30
N GLY A 675 -19.89 -3.24 -42.53
CA GLY A 675 -19.68 -1.83 -42.82
C GLY A 675 -20.42 -0.89 -41.85
N ASP A 676 -20.39 0.41 -42.15
CA ASP A 676 -20.72 1.55 -41.29
C ASP A 676 -21.92 2.39 -41.80
N THR A 677 -22.65 1.91 -42.82
CA THR A 677 -23.75 2.66 -43.45
C THR A 677 -25.15 2.15 -43.05
N PHE A 678 -25.30 1.55 -41.88
CA PHE A 678 -26.56 0.91 -41.46
C PHE A 678 -27.42 1.83 -40.59
N SER A 679 -28.70 1.46 -40.48
CA SER A 679 -29.69 2.15 -39.64
C SER A 679 -30.23 1.17 -38.59
N TRP A 680 -30.71 1.71 -37.46
CA TRP A 680 -31.16 0.96 -36.29
C TRP A 680 -32.59 1.34 -35.90
N LEU A 681 -33.47 0.36 -35.66
CA LEU A 681 -34.88 0.50 -35.22
C LEU A 681 -35.79 1.48 -35.97
N ASN A 682 -35.41 1.98 -37.15
CA ASN A 682 -36.25 2.90 -37.94
C ASN A 682 -37.56 2.26 -38.44
N ASP A 683 -37.67 0.94 -38.37
CA ASP A 683 -38.88 0.17 -38.70
C ASP A 683 -39.83 0.01 -37.49
N VAL A 684 -39.44 0.45 -36.29
CA VAL A 684 -40.29 0.43 -35.09
C VAL A 684 -41.21 1.65 -35.07
N THR A 685 -42.40 1.52 -35.67
CA THR A 685 -43.35 2.64 -35.84
C THR A 685 -44.47 2.72 -34.79
N LEU A 686 -44.62 1.70 -33.95
CA LEU A 686 -45.70 1.59 -32.96
C LEU A 686 -45.24 1.88 -31.52
N VAL A 687 -43.98 2.24 -31.32
CA VAL A 687 -43.45 2.62 -30.00
C VAL A 687 -43.33 4.13 -29.93
N THR A 688 -43.89 4.72 -28.88
CA THR A 688 -43.79 6.15 -28.59
C THR A 688 -42.71 6.42 -27.54
N GLY A 689 -42.10 7.60 -27.59
CA GLY A 689 -41.04 7.97 -26.64
C GLY A 689 -39.67 7.37 -26.98
N LEU A 690 -39.45 6.88 -28.20
CA LEU A 690 -38.12 6.49 -28.66
C LEU A 690 -37.14 7.67 -28.56
N PRO A 691 -35.90 7.45 -28.12
CA PRO A 691 -34.90 8.51 -28.03
C PRO A 691 -34.58 9.14 -29.38
N SER A 692 -34.28 10.45 -29.39
CA SER A 692 -33.96 11.17 -30.62
C SER A 692 -32.67 10.69 -31.29
N TRP A 693 -31.70 10.23 -30.49
CA TRP A 693 -30.40 9.77 -30.99
C TRP A 693 -30.51 8.61 -31.98
N ILE A 694 -31.59 7.80 -31.92
CA ILE A 694 -31.83 6.72 -32.90
C ILE A 694 -31.95 7.29 -34.31
N THR A 695 -32.66 8.41 -34.46
CA THR A 695 -32.82 9.09 -35.75
C THR A 695 -31.54 9.82 -36.16
N ASP A 696 -30.82 10.39 -35.19
CA ASP A 696 -29.58 11.14 -35.44
C ASP A 696 -28.46 10.26 -36.01
N LEU A 697 -28.45 8.96 -35.69
CA LEU A 697 -27.47 7.98 -36.16
C LEU A 697 -27.94 7.19 -37.41
N GLU A 698 -29.02 7.61 -38.07
CA GLU A 698 -29.55 6.91 -39.23
C GLU A 698 -28.54 6.85 -40.39
N GLY A 699 -28.18 5.62 -40.80
CA GLY A 699 -27.31 5.39 -41.96
C GLY A 699 -25.83 5.58 -41.67
N SER A 700 -25.44 5.67 -40.40
CA SER A 700 -24.05 5.83 -39.95
C SER A 700 -23.62 4.78 -38.92
N LEU A 701 -24.35 3.67 -38.82
CA LEU A 701 -24.05 2.62 -37.85
C LEU A 701 -23.21 1.51 -38.44
N GLU A 702 -22.26 1.06 -37.63
CA GLU A 702 -21.51 -0.16 -37.86
C GLU A 702 -22.39 -1.38 -37.60
N LYS A 703 -22.32 -2.37 -38.49
CA LYS A 703 -23.07 -3.61 -38.33
C LYS A 703 -22.16 -4.82 -38.44
N THR A 704 -22.27 -5.72 -37.47
CA THR A 704 -21.55 -7.00 -37.47
C THR A 704 -22.54 -8.16 -37.40
N ARG A 705 -22.40 -9.12 -38.30
CA ARG A 705 -23.14 -10.39 -38.25
C ARG A 705 -22.35 -11.41 -37.45
N ILE A 706 -23.02 -12.09 -36.53
CA ILE A 706 -22.43 -13.10 -35.64
C ILE A 706 -23.11 -14.43 -35.94
N ASP A 707 -22.45 -15.34 -36.65
CA ASP A 707 -22.98 -16.70 -36.83
C ASP A 707 -22.56 -17.59 -35.64
N ILE A 708 -23.53 -18.26 -35.01
CA ILE A 708 -23.30 -19.20 -33.90
C ILE A 708 -23.40 -20.62 -34.43
N LYS A 709 -22.30 -21.37 -34.39
CA LYS A 709 -22.20 -22.72 -34.95
C LYS A 709 -21.88 -23.75 -33.87
N ASP A 710 -22.44 -24.95 -33.99
CA ASP A 710 -22.11 -26.09 -33.14
C ASP A 710 -20.70 -26.65 -33.41
N SER A 711 -20.30 -27.67 -32.65
CA SER A 711 -18.99 -28.33 -32.80
C SER A 711 -18.75 -28.97 -34.17
N GLU A 712 -19.82 -29.27 -34.90
CA GLU A 712 -19.82 -29.85 -36.24
C GLU A 712 -19.85 -28.77 -37.34
N GLY A 713 -19.99 -27.50 -36.97
CA GLY A 713 -20.03 -26.34 -37.84
C GLY A 713 -21.42 -26.04 -38.43
N ALA A 714 -22.48 -26.65 -37.91
CA ALA A 714 -23.85 -26.33 -38.31
C ALA A 714 -24.34 -25.04 -37.64
N LEU A 715 -25.01 -24.18 -38.41
CA LEU A 715 -25.56 -22.92 -37.93
C LEU A 715 -26.73 -23.20 -36.97
N MET A 716 -26.60 -22.74 -35.73
CA MET A 716 -27.65 -22.83 -34.72
C MET A 716 -28.56 -21.59 -34.73
N GLY A 717 -27.96 -20.44 -34.96
CA GLY A 717 -28.61 -19.13 -35.04
C GLY A 717 -27.57 -18.07 -35.40
N TYR A 718 -28.01 -16.83 -35.56
CA TYR A 718 -27.11 -15.72 -35.83
C TYR A 718 -27.64 -14.43 -35.20
N GLU A 719 -26.74 -13.48 -34.96
CA GLU A 719 -27.07 -12.18 -34.41
C GLU A 719 -26.60 -11.05 -35.33
N TYR A 720 -27.27 -9.92 -35.28
CA TYR A 720 -26.77 -8.65 -35.78
C TYR A 720 -26.49 -7.73 -34.61
N SER A 721 -25.21 -7.45 -34.37
CA SER A 721 -24.74 -6.40 -33.46
C SER A 721 -24.63 -5.10 -34.23
N TYR A 722 -24.99 -3.98 -33.59
CA TYR A 722 -24.66 -2.68 -34.16
C TYR A 722 -24.11 -1.71 -33.12
N SER A 723 -23.30 -0.79 -33.60
CA SER A 723 -22.57 0.19 -32.82
C SER A 723 -22.45 1.50 -33.59
N SER A 724 -22.26 2.59 -32.86
CA SER A 724 -21.63 3.80 -33.37
C SER A 724 -20.15 3.80 -33.01
N GLU A 725 -19.43 4.87 -33.35
CA GLU A 725 -18.06 5.12 -32.88
C GLU A 725 -17.97 5.06 -31.35
N ASP A 726 -18.98 5.60 -30.66
CA ASP A 726 -18.93 5.82 -29.21
C ASP A 726 -19.76 4.82 -28.39
N HIS A 727 -20.68 4.07 -29.00
CA HIS A 727 -21.66 3.26 -28.26
C HIS A 727 -21.98 1.92 -28.92
N TYR A 728 -22.02 0.88 -28.08
CA TYR A 728 -22.74 -0.35 -28.41
C TYR A 728 -24.24 -0.14 -28.21
N LEU A 729 -25.02 -0.34 -29.28
CA LEU A 729 -26.44 -0.01 -29.29
C LEU A 729 -27.35 -1.23 -29.03
N GLY A 730 -26.80 -2.45 -29.13
CA GLY A 730 -27.48 -3.71 -28.81
C GLY A 730 -27.25 -4.82 -29.85
N GLN A 731 -28.14 -5.83 -29.84
CA GLN A 731 -28.09 -6.93 -30.81
C GLN A 731 -29.47 -7.56 -31.08
N GLU A 732 -29.62 -8.08 -32.30
CA GLU A 732 -30.81 -8.79 -32.77
C GLU A 732 -30.49 -10.25 -33.06
N GLY A 733 -31.11 -11.18 -32.33
CA GLY A 733 -30.89 -12.61 -32.46
C GLY A 733 -31.96 -13.31 -33.27
N PHE A 734 -31.52 -14.19 -34.18
CA PHE A 734 -32.36 -14.99 -35.05
C PHE A 734 -32.04 -16.47 -34.89
N ASN A 735 -33.08 -17.28 -34.95
CA ASN A 735 -32.95 -18.72 -35.07
C ASN A 735 -32.40 -19.09 -36.46
N SER A 736 -31.93 -20.34 -36.61
CA SER A 736 -31.44 -20.86 -37.91
C SER A 736 -32.48 -20.88 -39.05
N ASP A 737 -33.76 -20.68 -38.74
CA ASP A 737 -34.87 -20.57 -39.70
C ASP A 737 -35.28 -19.11 -40.02
N ASP A 738 -34.43 -18.14 -39.65
CA ASP A 738 -34.62 -16.70 -39.81
C ASP A 738 -35.76 -16.10 -38.96
N SER A 739 -36.36 -16.86 -38.04
CA SER A 739 -37.32 -16.30 -37.08
C SER A 739 -36.59 -15.44 -36.03
N LEU A 740 -37.14 -14.26 -35.74
CA LEU A 740 -36.63 -13.40 -34.66
C LEU A 740 -36.82 -14.14 -33.33
N GLY A 741 -35.73 -14.33 -32.60
CA GLY A 741 -35.72 -15.10 -31.36
C GLY A 741 -35.54 -14.20 -30.13
N TRP A 742 -34.46 -13.43 -30.10
CA TRP A 742 -34.07 -12.65 -28.93
C TRP A 742 -33.40 -11.34 -29.33
N GLY A 743 -33.06 -10.52 -28.35
CA GLY A 743 -32.30 -9.30 -28.57
C GLY A 743 -32.72 -8.17 -27.64
N SER A 744 -31.85 -7.20 -27.50
CA SER A 744 -32.06 -6.00 -26.72
C SER A 744 -31.48 -4.80 -27.45
N ALA A 745 -32.09 -3.64 -27.21
CA ALA A 745 -31.58 -2.36 -27.68
C ALA A 745 -31.38 -1.43 -26.50
N LYS A 746 -30.37 -0.56 -26.58
CA LYS A 746 -30.19 0.54 -25.64
C LYS A 746 -31.38 1.50 -25.76
N ALA A 747 -32.03 1.76 -24.64
CA ALA A 747 -33.03 2.81 -24.47
C ALA A 747 -32.39 4.10 -23.90
N ALA A 748 -31.36 3.94 -23.07
CA ALA A 748 -30.52 5.04 -22.58
C ALA A 748 -29.05 4.69 -22.84
N LEU A 749 -28.35 5.59 -23.55
CA LEU A 749 -26.92 5.46 -23.82
C LEU A 749 -26.13 5.85 -22.56
N PRO A 750 -25.07 5.09 -22.22
CA PRO A 750 -24.15 5.49 -21.18
C PRO A 750 -23.36 6.75 -21.57
N LEU A 751 -22.64 7.33 -20.60
CA LEU A 751 -21.62 8.35 -20.85
C LEU A 751 -20.58 7.81 -21.83
N THR A 752 -20.16 8.63 -22.78
CA THR A 752 -19.01 8.30 -23.63
C THR A 752 -17.74 8.63 -22.88
N ILE A 753 -16.88 7.62 -22.70
CA ILE A 753 -15.54 7.75 -22.13
C ILE A 753 -14.55 7.27 -23.19
N THR A 754 -13.71 8.19 -23.67
CA THR A 754 -12.73 7.90 -24.73
C THR A 754 -11.61 7.01 -24.20
N ASP A 755 -10.95 6.25 -25.07
CA ASP A 755 -9.93 5.29 -24.63
C ASP A 755 -8.70 5.95 -23.96
N ASN A 756 -8.42 7.23 -24.24
CA ASN A 756 -7.39 7.98 -23.54
C ASN A 756 -7.79 8.39 -22.10
N GLN A 757 -9.08 8.35 -21.75
CA GLN A 757 -9.60 8.54 -20.39
C GLN A 757 -9.55 7.27 -19.55
N LYS A 758 -9.33 6.10 -20.18
CA LYS A 758 -9.25 4.80 -19.50
C LYS A 758 -7.82 4.58 -19.02
N ILE A 759 -7.46 5.24 -17.92
CA ILE A 759 -6.14 5.17 -17.30
C ILE A 759 -5.92 3.78 -16.68
N ILE A 760 -4.68 3.30 -16.70
CA ILE A 760 -4.31 1.99 -16.17
C ILE A 760 -4.70 1.86 -14.69
N ASN A 761 -5.29 0.72 -14.33
CA ASN A 761 -5.84 0.37 -13.02
C ASN A 761 -6.93 1.31 -12.47
N GLN A 762 -7.40 2.28 -13.26
CA GLN A 762 -8.51 3.13 -12.88
C GLN A 762 -9.84 2.58 -13.40
N THR A 763 -10.82 2.44 -12.51
CA THR A 763 -12.19 2.09 -12.88
C THR A 763 -12.93 3.33 -13.34
N VAL A 764 -13.42 3.30 -14.57
CA VAL A 764 -14.28 4.34 -15.15
C VAL A 764 -15.74 3.90 -15.06
N ASP A 765 -16.60 4.79 -14.56
CA ASP A 765 -18.05 4.57 -14.46
C ASP A 765 -18.77 5.26 -15.62
N PHE A 766 -19.42 4.44 -16.46
CA PHE A 766 -20.15 4.90 -17.62
C PHE A 766 -21.57 5.40 -17.27
N GLY A 767 -21.93 5.33 -16.00
CA GLY A 767 -23.24 5.66 -15.45
C GLY A 767 -24.28 4.56 -15.69
N THR A 768 -25.51 4.90 -15.38
CA THR A 768 -26.66 4.02 -15.53
C THR A 768 -27.10 3.94 -16.99
N SER A 769 -27.23 2.71 -17.50
CA SER A 769 -27.77 2.41 -18.82
C SER A 769 -29.09 1.62 -18.69
N THR A 770 -29.92 1.70 -19.72
CA THR A 770 -31.21 1.02 -19.77
C THR A 770 -31.37 0.27 -21.10
N ASN A 771 -31.73 -1.00 -21.04
CA ASN A 771 -32.06 -1.83 -22.20
C ASN A 771 -33.58 -1.99 -22.35
N ALA A 772 -34.04 -2.13 -23.60
CA ALA A 772 -35.39 -2.54 -23.96
C ALA A 772 -35.35 -3.85 -24.77
N PRO A 773 -36.25 -4.81 -24.51
CA PRO A 773 -36.29 -6.06 -25.26
C PRO A 773 -36.78 -5.82 -26.68
N LEU A 774 -36.15 -6.48 -27.67
CA LEU A 774 -36.55 -6.38 -29.07
C LEU A 774 -37.68 -7.34 -29.42
N ALA A 775 -37.62 -8.57 -28.91
CA ALA A 775 -38.64 -9.60 -29.10
C ALA A 775 -39.57 -9.68 -27.88
N SER A 776 -40.77 -10.23 -28.06
CA SER A 776 -41.70 -10.50 -26.97
C SER A 776 -41.04 -11.39 -25.91
N GLN A 777 -41.21 -11.01 -24.65
CA GLN A 777 -40.86 -11.84 -23.50
C GLN A 777 -42.12 -12.57 -23.02
N PHE A 778 -41.95 -13.79 -22.52
CA PHE A 778 -43.06 -14.63 -22.09
C PHE A 778 -42.84 -15.04 -20.63
N ASP A 779 -43.85 -14.85 -19.80
CA ASP A 779 -43.89 -15.39 -18.44
C ASP A 779 -44.88 -16.56 -18.40
N TYR A 780 -44.43 -17.67 -17.83
CA TYR A 780 -45.20 -18.90 -17.72
C TYR A 780 -45.41 -19.20 -16.25
N TRP A 781 -46.67 -19.20 -15.82
CA TRP A 781 -47.02 -19.60 -14.47
C TRP A 781 -48.05 -20.72 -14.49
N TYR A 782 -47.80 -21.72 -13.63
CA TYR A 782 -48.70 -22.83 -13.39
C TYR A 782 -49.53 -22.55 -12.14
N ASP A 783 -50.85 -22.46 -12.29
CA ASP A 783 -51.75 -22.34 -11.15
C ASP A 783 -52.01 -23.74 -10.58
N GLU A 784 -51.41 -24.04 -9.43
CA GLU A 784 -51.57 -25.34 -8.76
C GLU A 784 -53.02 -25.66 -8.37
N ASP A 785 -53.85 -24.63 -8.14
CA ASP A 785 -55.24 -24.81 -7.70
C ASP A 785 -56.18 -25.11 -8.88
N SER A 786 -55.94 -24.52 -10.06
CA SER A 786 -56.75 -24.75 -11.27
C SER A 786 -56.16 -25.82 -12.19
N GLY A 787 -54.86 -26.10 -12.09
CA GLY A 787 -54.12 -27.00 -12.98
C GLY A 787 -53.94 -26.46 -14.40
N GLU A 788 -54.13 -25.15 -14.61
CA GLU A 788 -53.97 -24.48 -15.90
C GLU A 788 -52.61 -23.75 -15.97
N GLU A 789 -51.96 -23.84 -17.13
CA GLU A 789 -50.80 -23.01 -17.49
C GLU A 789 -51.28 -21.69 -18.08
N PHE A 790 -50.80 -20.58 -17.53
CA PHE A 790 -51.02 -19.24 -18.06
C PHE A 790 -49.73 -18.72 -18.69
N GLU A 791 -49.87 -18.15 -19.88
CA GLU A 791 -48.80 -17.48 -20.62
C GLU A 791 -49.15 -15.99 -20.73
N ILE A 792 -48.27 -15.14 -20.23
CA ILE A 792 -48.38 -13.69 -20.36
C ILE A 792 -47.30 -13.23 -21.33
N GLU A 793 -47.72 -12.67 -22.45
CA GLU A 793 -46.83 -12.04 -23.43
C GLU A 793 -46.60 -10.57 -23.09
N TYR A 794 -45.34 -10.20 -22.95
CA TYR A 794 -44.86 -8.82 -22.82
C TYR A 794 -44.17 -8.42 -24.13
N PRO A 795 -44.83 -7.64 -25.01
CA PRO A 795 -44.29 -7.34 -26.33
C PRO A 795 -43.02 -6.48 -26.25
N GLY A 796 -42.02 -6.83 -27.07
CA GLY A 796 -40.81 -6.05 -27.26
C GLY A 796 -40.97 -5.00 -28.35
N LEU A 797 -39.91 -4.23 -28.60
CA LEU A 797 -39.89 -3.11 -29.56
C LEU A 797 -40.35 -3.53 -30.97
N ARG A 798 -40.02 -4.75 -31.41
CA ARG A 798 -40.37 -5.23 -32.76
C ARG A 798 -41.67 -6.02 -32.84
N THR A 799 -42.18 -6.49 -31.72
CA THR A 799 -43.34 -7.38 -31.67
C THR A 799 -44.61 -6.70 -31.18
N VAL A 800 -44.51 -5.44 -30.76
CA VAL A 800 -45.67 -4.65 -30.34
C VAL A 800 -46.71 -4.50 -31.47
N SER A 801 -47.98 -4.81 -31.17
CA SER A 801 -49.07 -4.78 -32.15
C SER A 801 -49.99 -3.56 -32.02
N VAL A 802 -49.81 -2.74 -30.98
CA VAL A 802 -50.57 -1.53 -30.68
C VAL A 802 -49.62 -0.41 -30.24
N GLU A 803 -50.05 0.84 -30.37
CA GLU A 803 -49.25 1.98 -29.89
C GLU A 803 -48.97 1.84 -28.39
N THR A 804 -47.69 1.75 -28.02
CA THR A 804 -47.22 1.50 -26.66
C THR A 804 -46.06 2.43 -26.33
N SER A 805 -45.92 2.87 -25.07
CA SER A 805 -44.79 3.71 -24.68
C SER A 805 -43.53 2.88 -24.48
N LEU A 806 -42.36 3.48 -24.70
CA LEU A 806 -41.07 2.84 -24.42
C LEU A 806 -40.95 2.41 -22.95
N ASP A 807 -41.44 3.23 -22.01
CA ASP A 807 -41.45 2.90 -20.58
C ASP A 807 -42.30 1.66 -20.28
N ASP A 808 -43.48 1.50 -20.92
CA ASP A 808 -44.31 0.31 -20.75
C ASP A 808 -43.63 -0.96 -21.28
N ILE A 809 -42.75 -0.84 -22.28
CA ILE A 809 -41.98 -1.97 -22.81
C ILE A 809 -40.81 -2.30 -21.88
N ILE A 810 -40.09 -1.29 -21.37
CA ILE A 810 -38.95 -1.46 -20.47
C ILE A 810 -39.38 -2.05 -19.12
N TYR A 811 -40.45 -1.50 -18.53
CA TYR A 811 -40.90 -1.84 -17.18
C TYR A 811 -42.14 -2.75 -17.16
N GLY A 812 -42.57 -3.24 -18.33
CA GLY A 812 -43.75 -4.08 -18.46
C GLY A 812 -43.61 -5.44 -17.78
N GLN A 813 -42.41 -6.02 -17.78
CA GLN A 813 -42.13 -7.32 -17.17
C GLN A 813 -41.42 -7.16 -15.81
N PRO A 814 -41.96 -7.73 -14.71
CA PRO A 814 -41.39 -7.55 -13.36
C PRO A 814 -39.98 -8.10 -13.14
N TYR A 815 -39.56 -9.10 -13.92
CA TYR A 815 -38.27 -9.79 -13.76
C TYR A 815 -37.24 -9.44 -14.84
N PHE A 816 -37.62 -8.61 -15.81
CA PHE A 816 -36.64 -8.03 -16.72
C PHE A 816 -35.82 -7.02 -15.92
N LEU A 817 -34.49 -7.08 -16.04
CA LEU A 817 -33.58 -6.15 -15.39
C LEU A 817 -33.06 -5.16 -16.43
N PRO A 818 -33.86 -4.14 -16.81
CA PRO A 818 -33.50 -3.24 -17.89
C PRO A 818 -32.35 -2.31 -17.50
N THR A 819 -32.23 -1.98 -16.21
CA THR A 819 -31.37 -0.90 -15.72
C THR A 819 -30.16 -1.47 -14.98
N PHE A 820 -28.99 -0.96 -15.33
CA PHE A 820 -27.70 -1.40 -14.78
C PHE A 820 -26.66 -0.30 -14.86
N ASN A 821 -25.68 -0.36 -13.96
CA ASN A 821 -24.48 0.45 -14.01
C ASN A 821 -23.36 -0.35 -14.67
N TYR A 822 -22.55 0.31 -15.49
CA TYR A 822 -21.46 -0.30 -16.23
C TYR A 822 -20.14 0.38 -15.90
N GLN A 823 -19.12 -0.43 -15.63
CA GLN A 823 -17.78 0.03 -15.28
C GLN A 823 -16.73 -0.73 -16.09
N GLU A 824 -15.63 -0.06 -16.44
CA GLU A 824 -14.44 -0.70 -17.03
C GLU A 824 -13.17 -0.29 -16.29
N THR A 825 -12.15 -1.15 -16.34
CA THR A 825 -10.79 -0.90 -15.84
C THR A 825 -9.80 -1.41 -16.87
N TYR A 826 -8.91 -0.53 -17.36
CA TYR A 826 -7.79 -0.95 -18.21
C TYR A 826 -6.64 -1.46 -17.33
N LEU A 827 -6.06 -2.61 -17.65
CA LEU A 827 -5.08 -3.30 -16.79
C LEU A 827 -3.68 -3.42 -17.41
N GLY A 828 -3.40 -2.67 -18.48
CA GLY A 828 -2.11 -2.72 -19.13
C GLY A 828 -2.06 -3.66 -20.35
N LYS A 829 -0.84 -3.92 -20.79
CA LYS A 829 -0.51 -4.68 -22.00
C LYS A 829 0.03 -6.06 -21.62
N GLU A 830 -0.48 -7.13 -22.25
CA GLU A 830 -0.11 -8.52 -21.95
C GLU A 830 0.17 -9.30 -23.23
N GLU A 831 1.14 -10.21 -23.22
CA GLU A 831 1.33 -11.20 -24.29
C GLU A 831 0.38 -12.39 -24.06
N VAL A 832 -0.47 -12.67 -25.03
CA VAL A 832 -1.48 -13.74 -24.97
C VAL A 832 -1.36 -14.66 -26.16
N THR A 833 -1.36 -15.96 -25.87
CA THR A 833 -1.39 -17.01 -26.91
C THR A 833 -2.80 -17.58 -27.04
N VAL A 834 -3.33 -17.53 -28.26
CA VAL A 834 -4.62 -18.08 -28.69
C VAL A 834 -4.44 -18.95 -29.94
N PRO A 835 -5.45 -19.70 -30.41
CA PRO A 835 -5.29 -20.55 -31.60
C PRO A 835 -4.86 -19.78 -32.86
N ALA A 836 -5.22 -18.50 -33.00
CA ALA A 836 -4.78 -17.64 -34.10
C ALA A 836 -3.28 -17.27 -34.05
N GLY A 837 -2.61 -17.43 -32.90
CA GLY A 837 -1.20 -17.05 -32.70
C GLY A 837 -0.93 -16.43 -31.33
N THR A 838 0.29 -15.92 -31.16
CA THR A 838 0.70 -15.13 -30.00
C THR A 838 0.65 -13.66 -30.37
N PHE A 839 -0.04 -12.87 -29.56
CA PHE A 839 -0.25 -11.44 -29.77
C PHE A 839 0.06 -10.69 -28.49
N VAL A 840 0.48 -9.45 -28.64
CA VAL A 840 0.46 -8.50 -27.53
C VAL A 840 -0.86 -7.72 -27.61
N ALA A 841 -1.58 -7.61 -26.50
CA ALA A 841 -2.93 -7.06 -26.45
C ALA A 841 -3.17 -6.22 -25.20
N CYS A 842 -4.12 -5.29 -25.29
CA CYS A 842 -4.53 -4.42 -24.19
C CYS A 842 -5.59 -5.13 -23.35
N LYS A 843 -5.35 -5.32 -22.06
CA LYS A 843 -6.25 -6.03 -21.16
C LYS A 843 -7.21 -5.05 -20.51
N VAL A 844 -8.51 -5.33 -20.61
CA VAL A 844 -9.58 -4.55 -19.98
C VAL A 844 -10.48 -5.50 -19.21
N THR A 845 -10.88 -5.10 -18.00
CA THR A 845 -11.95 -5.74 -17.25
C THR A 845 -13.17 -4.85 -17.23
N SER A 846 -14.36 -5.43 -17.31
CA SER A 846 -15.61 -4.69 -17.20
C SER A 846 -16.57 -5.39 -16.26
N GLU A 847 -17.42 -4.61 -15.62
CA GLU A 847 -18.44 -5.06 -14.69
C GLU A 847 -19.78 -4.43 -15.04
N THR A 848 -20.84 -5.24 -15.02
CA THR A 848 -22.23 -4.79 -15.10
C THR A 848 -22.96 -5.15 -13.83
N GLN A 849 -23.42 -4.14 -13.09
CA GLN A 849 -24.22 -4.31 -11.88
C GLN A 849 -25.68 -3.93 -12.17
N PHE A 850 -26.58 -4.90 -12.14
CA PHE A 850 -28.02 -4.65 -12.30
C PHE A 850 -28.63 -4.05 -11.02
N GLU A 851 -29.61 -3.16 -11.19
CA GLU A 851 -30.31 -2.52 -10.06
C GLU A 851 -31.15 -3.51 -9.23
N ASN A 852 -31.54 -3.10 -8.01
CA ASN A 852 -32.40 -3.85 -7.08
C ASN A 852 -31.84 -5.21 -6.61
N ASP A 853 -30.59 -5.22 -6.12
CA ASP A 853 -29.86 -6.44 -5.72
C ASP A 853 -29.75 -7.48 -6.85
N GLY A 854 -29.72 -7.00 -8.10
CA GLY A 854 -29.59 -7.82 -9.29
C GLY A 854 -28.22 -8.53 -9.38
N PRO A 855 -28.10 -9.52 -10.28
CA PRO A 855 -26.86 -10.23 -10.55
C PRO A 855 -25.75 -9.27 -10.98
N ARG A 856 -24.50 -9.70 -10.82
CA ARG A 856 -23.30 -9.02 -11.30
C ARG A 856 -22.68 -9.84 -12.41
N ASP A 857 -22.45 -9.19 -13.56
CA ASP A 857 -21.73 -9.78 -14.68
C ASP A 857 -20.33 -9.18 -14.77
N THR A 858 -19.34 -10.03 -15.05
CA THR A 858 -17.94 -9.59 -15.16
C THR A 858 -17.32 -10.12 -16.44
N GLN A 859 -16.46 -9.33 -17.07
CA GLN A 859 -15.78 -9.70 -18.29
C GLN A 859 -14.32 -9.25 -18.23
N THR A 860 -13.41 -10.08 -18.72
CA THR A 860 -12.01 -9.72 -19.01
C THR A 860 -11.76 -9.93 -20.49
N THR A 861 -11.26 -8.91 -21.16
CA THR A 861 -11.02 -8.90 -22.61
C THR A 861 -9.61 -8.47 -22.93
N TRP A 862 -9.00 -9.14 -23.89
CA TRP A 862 -7.71 -8.75 -24.48
C TRP A 862 -7.96 -8.21 -25.88
N LEU A 863 -7.73 -6.91 -26.03
CA LEU A 863 -8.07 -6.11 -27.21
C LEU A 863 -6.85 -5.87 -28.10
N THR A 864 -7.10 -5.89 -29.39
CA THR A 864 -6.21 -5.41 -30.45
C THR A 864 -7.01 -4.49 -31.37
N ASN A 865 -6.36 -3.77 -32.29
CA ASN A 865 -7.08 -2.94 -33.27
C ASN A 865 -7.94 -3.79 -34.23
N ARG A 866 -7.68 -5.10 -34.32
CA ARG A 866 -8.51 -6.08 -35.06
C ARG A 866 -9.67 -6.66 -34.25
N GLY A 867 -9.91 -6.14 -33.04
CA GLY A 867 -10.92 -6.61 -32.09
C GLY A 867 -10.34 -7.48 -30.97
N SER A 868 -11.23 -8.10 -30.19
CA SER A 868 -10.85 -9.00 -29.10
C SER A 868 -10.14 -10.25 -29.64
N ILE A 869 -9.03 -10.63 -29.02
CA ILE A 869 -8.37 -11.92 -29.30
C ILE A 869 -8.76 -13.00 -28.29
N LYS A 870 -9.21 -12.58 -27.11
CA LYS A 870 -9.63 -13.43 -26.01
C LYS A 870 -10.62 -12.67 -25.14
N SER A 871 -11.65 -13.36 -24.69
CA SER A 871 -12.55 -12.83 -23.66
C SER A 871 -12.97 -13.95 -22.69
N ILE A 872 -13.10 -13.61 -21.42
CA ILE A 872 -13.64 -14.47 -20.36
C ILE A 872 -14.78 -13.69 -19.73
N GLN A 873 -15.97 -14.26 -19.73
CA GLN A 873 -17.20 -13.62 -19.25
C GLN A 873 -17.86 -14.52 -18.21
N GLU A 874 -18.26 -13.95 -17.10
CA GLU A 874 -19.11 -14.56 -16.08
C GLU A 874 -20.42 -13.77 -16.04
N GLU A 875 -21.41 -14.26 -16.80
CA GLU A 875 -22.71 -13.63 -17.02
C GLU A 875 -23.74 -14.27 -16.07
N SER A 876 -23.71 -13.87 -14.80
CA SER A 876 -24.65 -14.33 -13.77
C SER A 876 -26.11 -14.02 -14.15
N SER A 877 -26.34 -12.92 -14.85
CA SER A 877 -27.67 -12.53 -15.35
C SER A 877 -28.24 -13.54 -16.35
N TRP A 878 -27.39 -14.24 -17.09
CA TRP A 878 -27.76 -15.30 -18.04
C TRP A 878 -27.45 -16.70 -17.50
N GLY A 879 -26.83 -16.77 -16.32
CA GLY A 879 -26.36 -17.99 -15.68
C GLY A 879 -25.27 -18.73 -16.46
N MET A 880 -24.38 -18.01 -17.17
CA MET A 880 -23.41 -18.59 -18.12
C MET A 880 -22.00 -18.04 -17.95
N SER A 881 -21.02 -18.94 -17.96
CA SER A 881 -19.60 -18.62 -18.13
C SER A 881 -19.24 -18.83 -19.61
N ILE A 882 -18.60 -17.84 -20.23
CA ILE A 882 -18.23 -17.86 -21.65
C ILE A 882 -16.74 -17.56 -21.80
N ASN A 883 -16.01 -18.45 -22.48
CA ASN A 883 -14.61 -18.26 -22.83
C ASN A 883 -14.46 -18.24 -24.35
N MET A 884 -13.98 -17.12 -24.89
CA MET A 884 -13.78 -16.92 -26.32
C MET A 884 -12.29 -16.78 -26.62
N LYS A 885 -11.80 -17.50 -27.63
CA LYS A 885 -10.41 -17.37 -28.13
C LYS A 885 -10.41 -17.27 -29.64
N ALA A 886 -9.73 -16.25 -30.18
CA ALA A 886 -9.64 -16.05 -31.61
C ALA A 886 -8.88 -17.22 -32.28
N LYS A 887 -9.54 -17.82 -33.25
CA LYS A 887 -9.05 -18.86 -34.14
C LYS A 887 -8.46 -18.29 -35.43
N SER A 888 -9.04 -17.20 -35.93
CA SER A 888 -8.49 -16.40 -37.01
C SER A 888 -8.96 -14.96 -36.88
N LEU A 889 -8.12 -14.02 -37.32
CA LEU A 889 -8.37 -12.58 -37.33
C LEU A 889 -8.26 -12.05 -38.78
N PRO A 890 -8.82 -10.86 -39.07
CA PRO A 890 -8.56 -10.14 -40.30
C PRO A 890 -7.05 -9.93 -40.53
N SER A 891 -6.69 -9.85 -41.81
CA SER A 891 -5.29 -9.64 -42.22
C SER A 891 -4.92 -8.16 -42.08
N ILE A 892 -3.72 -7.87 -41.59
CA ILE A 892 -3.13 -6.53 -41.66
C ILE A 892 -2.76 -6.27 -43.13
N GLN A 893 -3.17 -5.14 -43.69
CA GLN A 893 -2.97 -4.82 -45.12
C GLN A 893 -1.53 -4.47 -45.47
#